data_AF-A0A923TVT8-F1
#
_entry.id   AF-A0A923TVT8-F1
#
_cell.length_a   1.000
_cell.length_b   1.000
_cell.length_c   1.000
_cell.angle_alpha   90.00
_cell.angle_beta   90.00
_cell.angle_gamma   90.00
#
_symmetry.space_group_name_H-M   'P 1'
#
loop_
_entity.id
_entity.type
_entity.pdbx_description
1 polymer ?
#
loop_
_entity_poly.entity_id
_entity_poly.type
_entity_poly.pdbx_seq_one_letter_code
_entity_poly.pdbx_strand_id
1 'polypeptide(L)'
;MKKVRKSKRFNRVPNRYFLGGIFAASFLIIPTSQAACEGVGSISLQRWLNVSGEQVSQVPISKSPSNTSKLGSFEIPSDYADNYGSRVSGFICVETSGAYRFLIAGDDQAALYLSSDDNSANKRKIASVPAWTLPREFRKYAQQKSAAISLIAGKKYYIEALHKEGLGGDHLAVALVLPNGSTETPIAGSRLSLTASQSPPTPVPAPQMSALDVASLTLINASSNQPISFVTNNLSIDLKNSGSLLNMRADVAGATSVRFGLDGNSDYRVENVAPFALGSDSNGVYNAWTPSIGSHVVTATAYSGPDGTGTAGRTLSINFTVIDSGVSAPVPVPSSAPAPVPPSAPAPNPGSPISTAEPSNYSGPIVITKGGTYSGNWKMNSMGWDSYAVKISTTEPVIIQNCHIAGPGILINARYANSNLTVRNCSFHGYAPTADNQPRGRAIDLSVYKHAVIENNFFENTGTPVAAIEYAGNGTTETLKVNRNVVRNINGGFRNKNDQEFQNFVSVGASQSVNPANGEIGWNEVINEPGKSATEDLINFNQAGGQPGKLFIVHDNFLRGSYHKDPYEANGTGGGIQIDGEDNNKASNIEIYGNTIMQIMNGGMGAAAGKDISMHDNRVISSGKDANGNWWPGNYGGVWTFKWYSAGVGTMSNIKIFKNVIGWASNGYGMPYNNRNDVTSNLLGGITENIYLPNAPITEQTQSDEYQMYLTKRNNAGVKVGPQQ
;
A
#
# COMPACT_ATOMS: atom_id res chain seq x y z
N MET A 1 -39.58 70.35 10.57
CA MET A 1 -41.01 70.02 10.38
C MET A 1 -41.17 68.49 10.40
N LYS A 2 -42.22 67.97 11.06
CA LYS A 2 -43.05 66.75 10.77
C LYS A 2 -42.39 65.52 10.07
N LYS A 3 -42.55 64.26 10.51
CA LYS A 3 -43.43 63.57 11.51
C LYS A 3 -42.77 62.21 11.92
N VAL A 4 -42.60 61.84 13.21
CA VAL A 4 -43.56 61.17 14.17
C VAL A 4 -43.71 59.64 13.92
N ARG A 5 -43.44 58.68 14.84
CA ARG A 5 -43.96 58.38 16.23
C ARG A 5 -42.92 57.54 17.04
N LYS A 6 -42.60 57.83 18.33
CA LYS A 6 -43.07 57.20 19.61
C LYS A 6 -42.97 55.64 19.70
N SER A 7 -42.59 54.95 20.81
CA SER A 7 -42.08 55.36 22.15
C SER A 7 -41.76 54.16 23.11
N LYS A 8 -40.78 54.34 24.02
CA LYS A 8 -40.60 53.79 25.41
C LYS A 8 -40.57 52.27 25.75
N ARG A 9 -39.56 51.93 26.57
CA ARG A 9 -39.23 50.76 27.44
C ARG A 9 -40.39 49.94 28.06
N PHE A 10 -40.16 48.64 28.38
CA PHE A 10 -40.12 48.09 29.77
C PHE A 10 -39.57 46.63 29.86
N ASN A 11 -39.42 46.10 31.09
CA ASN A 11 -38.69 44.88 31.50
C ASN A 11 -39.62 43.72 31.93
N ARG A 12 -39.18 42.44 31.78
CA ARG A 12 -39.43 41.24 32.66
C ARG A 12 -40.90 40.76 32.90
N VAL A 13 -41.29 39.48 33.06
CA VAL A 13 -40.75 38.07 33.01
C VAL A 13 -41.96 37.14 32.55
N PRO A 14 -42.20 35.85 32.94
CA PRO A 14 -41.40 34.60 33.05
C PRO A 14 -42.05 33.32 32.38
N ASN A 15 -41.31 32.18 32.39
CA ASN A 15 -41.81 30.77 32.50
C ASN A 15 -42.71 30.15 31.39
N ARG A 16 -42.62 28.86 30.99
CA ARG A 16 -41.85 27.68 31.46
C ARG A 16 -41.67 26.63 30.32
N TYR A 17 -40.67 25.77 30.50
CA TYR A 17 -40.26 24.52 29.81
C TYR A 17 -41.18 23.81 28.79
N PHE A 18 -40.54 23.28 27.73
CA PHE A 18 -40.79 21.92 27.22
C PHE A 18 -39.45 21.24 26.88
N LEU A 19 -39.34 19.92 27.05
CA LEU A 19 -38.10 19.16 26.84
C LEU A 19 -37.88 18.85 25.35
N GLY A 20 -36.63 18.96 24.90
CA GLY A 20 -36.13 18.39 23.63
C GLY A 20 -34.81 17.68 23.90
N GLY A 21 -34.75 16.37 23.68
CA GLY A 21 -33.63 15.52 24.11
C GLY A 21 -32.35 15.74 23.30
N ILE A 22 -31.22 15.75 24.00
CA ILE A 22 -29.88 15.72 23.39
C ILE A 22 -29.58 14.28 22.98
N PHE A 23 -29.58 13.99 21.67
CA PHE A 23 -28.92 12.79 21.16
C PHE A 23 -27.42 13.04 21.04
N ALA A 24 -26.68 12.62 22.06
CA ALA A 24 -25.23 12.48 21.94
C ALA A 24 -24.92 11.25 21.08
N ALA A 25 -24.41 11.48 19.87
CA ALA A 25 -23.88 10.41 19.03
C ALA A 25 -22.53 9.93 19.60
N SER A 26 -22.60 9.00 20.55
CA SER A 26 -21.42 8.25 21.00
C SER A 26 -20.87 7.43 19.84
N PHE A 27 -19.86 7.94 19.15
CA PHE A 27 -19.10 7.16 18.17
C PHE A 27 -18.34 6.06 18.91
N LEU A 28 -18.91 4.86 18.90
CA LEU A 28 -18.19 3.65 19.25
C LEU A 28 -17.12 3.44 18.18
N ILE A 29 -15.85 3.64 18.53
CA ILE A 29 -14.73 3.21 17.68
C ILE A 29 -14.80 1.68 17.66
N ILE A 30 -15.36 1.13 16.59
CA ILE A 30 -15.22 -0.29 16.26
C ILE A 30 -13.89 -0.40 15.53
N PRO A 31 -12.81 -0.92 16.15
CA PRO A 31 -11.62 -1.25 15.39
C PRO A 31 -12.01 -2.31 14.35
N THR A 32 -11.72 -2.05 13.08
CA THR A 32 -11.67 -3.12 12.09
C THR A 32 -10.46 -3.97 12.42
N SER A 33 -10.63 -4.92 13.33
CA SER A 33 -9.61 -5.94 13.59
C SER A 33 -9.42 -6.75 12.30
N GLN A 34 -8.28 -6.55 11.65
CA GLN A 34 -7.78 -7.59 10.78
C GLN A 34 -7.60 -8.84 11.64
N ALA A 35 -8.34 -9.90 11.33
CA ALA A 35 -8.48 -11.05 12.21
C ALA A 35 -7.12 -11.72 12.40
N ALA A 36 -6.49 -11.46 13.56
CA ALA A 36 -5.10 -11.77 13.79
C ALA A 36 -4.91 -13.25 14.07
N CYS A 37 -3.90 -13.85 13.44
CA CYS A 37 -3.50 -15.22 13.73
C CYS A 37 -2.66 -15.28 15.02
N GLU A 38 -3.33 -15.33 16.17
CA GLU A 38 -2.67 -15.35 17.47
C GLU A 38 -1.91 -16.66 17.76
N GLY A 39 -0.76 -16.55 18.43
CA GLY A 39 0.02 -17.72 18.89
C GLY A 39 0.69 -18.52 17.77
N VAL A 40 0.86 -17.92 16.59
CA VAL A 40 1.64 -18.48 15.48
C VAL A 40 3.15 -18.43 15.75
N GLY A 41 3.91 -19.18 14.96
CA GLY A 41 5.36 -19.25 14.97
C GLY A 41 5.91 -20.68 14.98
N SER A 42 5.08 -21.71 15.20
CA SER A 42 5.55 -23.10 15.21
C SER A 42 4.46 -24.17 15.06
N ILE A 43 4.88 -25.34 14.56
CA ILE A 43 4.10 -26.59 14.52
C ILE A 43 4.84 -27.72 15.27
N SER A 44 4.12 -28.72 15.78
CA SER A 44 4.71 -29.83 16.54
C SER A 44 5.19 -30.93 15.59
N LEU A 45 6.40 -31.46 15.80
CA LEU A 45 6.90 -32.65 15.12
C LEU A 45 7.12 -33.76 16.15
N GLN A 46 6.48 -34.90 15.92
CA GLN A 46 6.65 -36.14 16.68
C GLN A 46 7.25 -37.23 15.77
N ARG A 47 8.18 -38.01 16.29
CA ARG A 47 8.81 -39.15 15.59
C ARG A 47 8.75 -40.43 16.43
N TRP A 48 8.54 -41.56 15.77
CA TRP A 48 8.61 -42.91 16.32
C TRP A 48 9.68 -43.69 15.54
N LEU A 49 10.79 -44.00 16.19
CA LEU A 49 11.90 -44.77 15.60
C LEU A 49 11.62 -46.28 15.63
N ASN A 50 12.34 -47.05 14.81
CA ASN A 50 12.21 -48.50 14.68
C ASN A 50 10.79 -48.95 14.25
N VAL A 51 10.17 -48.20 13.34
CA VAL A 51 8.89 -48.53 12.71
C VAL A 51 9.19 -48.97 11.28
N SER A 52 9.14 -50.27 11.03
CA SER A 52 9.40 -50.86 9.71
C SER A 52 8.20 -50.75 8.76
N GLY A 53 8.46 -50.95 7.46
CA GLY A 53 7.48 -50.84 6.37
C GLY A 53 7.36 -49.43 5.78
N GLU A 54 6.55 -49.29 4.74
CA GLU A 54 6.48 -48.07 3.90
C GLU A 54 5.12 -47.36 3.96
N GLN A 55 4.13 -47.89 4.69
CA GLN A 55 2.77 -47.34 4.68
C GLN A 55 2.52 -46.32 5.80
N VAL A 56 1.88 -45.19 5.47
CA VAL A 56 1.42 -44.19 6.45
C VAL A 56 0.51 -44.78 7.54
N SER A 57 -0.23 -45.84 7.24
CA SER A 57 -1.05 -46.59 8.20
C SER A 57 -0.24 -47.23 9.34
N GLN A 58 1.07 -47.40 9.18
CA GLN A 58 1.98 -48.00 10.16
C GLN A 58 2.56 -46.98 11.15
N VAL A 59 2.37 -45.67 10.94
CA VAL A 59 2.81 -44.62 11.89
C VAL A 59 2.03 -44.78 13.21
N PRO A 60 2.68 -45.12 14.34
CA PRO A 60 1.97 -45.61 15.53
C PRO A 60 1.50 -44.46 16.42
N ILE A 61 0.64 -43.59 15.89
CA ILE A 61 0.17 -42.34 16.53
C ILE A 61 -0.56 -42.51 17.87
N SER A 62 -0.92 -43.74 18.25
CA SER A 62 -1.50 -44.12 19.54
C SER A 62 -0.46 -44.50 20.61
N LYS A 63 0.82 -44.67 20.24
CA LYS A 63 1.94 -44.89 21.15
C LYS A 63 2.67 -43.58 21.45
N SER A 64 3.37 -43.49 22.58
CA SER A 64 4.25 -42.36 22.86
C SER A 64 5.36 -42.24 21.80
N PRO A 65 5.67 -41.03 21.29
CA PRO A 65 6.75 -40.82 20.33
C PRO A 65 8.13 -40.98 21.00
N SER A 66 9.11 -41.44 20.23
CA SER A 66 10.52 -41.47 20.61
C SER A 66 11.08 -40.07 20.84
N ASN A 67 10.67 -39.11 20.00
CA ASN A 67 11.12 -37.72 20.07
C ASN A 67 9.96 -36.77 19.74
N THR A 68 9.95 -35.60 20.39
CA THR A 68 9.06 -34.47 20.05
C THR A 68 9.88 -33.19 19.95
N SER A 69 9.58 -32.35 18.96
CA SER A 69 10.25 -31.08 18.69
C SER A 69 9.27 -30.06 18.11
N LYS A 70 9.72 -28.83 17.86
CA LYS A 70 8.95 -27.77 17.21
C LYS A 70 9.64 -27.37 15.90
N LEU A 71 8.85 -27.11 14.87
CA LEU A 71 9.33 -26.61 13.57
C LEU A 71 8.86 -25.18 13.35
N GLY A 72 9.73 -24.34 12.79
CA GLY A 72 9.42 -22.96 12.37
C GLY A 72 8.77 -22.86 10.98
N SER A 73 8.48 -23.99 10.35
CA SER A 73 7.80 -24.16 9.06
C SER A 73 7.20 -25.56 8.98
N PHE A 74 6.36 -25.83 7.98
CA PHE A 74 5.78 -27.16 7.75
C PHE A 74 6.74 -28.03 6.91
N GLU A 75 7.95 -28.24 7.42
CA GLU A 75 8.99 -29.03 6.78
C GLU A 75 9.86 -29.71 7.85
N ILE A 76 10.11 -31.01 7.73
CA ILE A 76 11.00 -31.75 8.65
C ILE A 76 12.46 -31.67 8.14
N PRO A 77 13.47 -31.71 9.04
CA PRO A 77 14.86 -31.90 8.63
C PRO A 77 15.03 -33.24 7.92
N SER A 78 15.78 -33.22 6.81
CA SER A 78 16.12 -34.38 6.00
C SER A 78 17.23 -35.25 6.58
N ASP A 79 17.32 -36.48 6.06
CA ASP A 79 18.33 -37.50 6.36
C ASP A 79 18.53 -37.71 7.87
N TYR A 80 17.41 -37.77 8.59
CA TYR A 80 17.31 -37.91 10.03
C TYR A 80 17.49 -39.36 10.50
N ALA A 81 16.83 -40.33 9.86
CA ALA A 81 16.93 -41.76 10.21
C ALA A 81 16.23 -42.67 9.18
N ASP A 82 16.63 -43.94 9.11
CA ASP A 82 15.82 -45.00 8.47
C ASP A 82 14.71 -45.53 9.39
N ASN A 83 13.70 -46.19 8.80
CA ASN A 83 12.65 -46.94 9.49
C ASN A 83 11.97 -46.18 10.64
N TYR A 84 11.37 -45.03 10.34
CA TYR A 84 10.57 -44.27 11.30
C TYR A 84 9.19 -43.89 10.78
N GLY A 85 8.32 -43.48 11.70
CA GLY A 85 7.09 -42.76 11.39
C GLY A 85 7.13 -41.38 12.01
N SER A 86 6.54 -40.38 11.37
CA SER A 86 6.44 -39.02 11.91
C SER A 86 5.05 -38.41 11.74
N ARG A 87 4.76 -37.48 12.64
CA ARG A 87 3.57 -36.62 12.62
C ARG A 87 4.01 -35.17 12.79
N VAL A 88 3.72 -34.34 11.81
CA VAL A 88 3.76 -32.88 11.95
C VAL A 88 2.33 -32.40 12.18
N SER A 89 2.03 -31.76 13.31
CA SER A 89 0.64 -31.39 13.66
C SER A 89 0.52 -30.13 14.49
N GLY A 90 -0.58 -29.40 14.28
CA GLY A 90 -0.91 -28.16 14.96
C GLY A 90 -2.10 -27.51 14.29
N PHE A 91 -2.06 -26.18 14.15
CA PHE A 91 -3.13 -25.39 13.57
C PHE A 91 -2.58 -24.49 12.47
N ILE A 92 -3.26 -24.45 11.32
CA ILE A 92 -3.06 -23.41 10.32
C ILE A 92 -4.02 -22.25 10.57
N CYS A 93 -3.52 -21.03 10.44
CA CYS A 93 -4.31 -19.80 10.39
C CYS A 93 -3.86 -18.97 9.19
N VAL A 94 -4.83 -18.36 8.50
CA VAL A 94 -4.58 -17.53 7.32
C VAL A 94 -4.98 -16.08 7.58
N GLU A 95 -4.30 -15.13 6.94
CA GLU A 95 -4.53 -13.69 7.14
C GLU A 95 -5.60 -13.12 6.19
N THR A 96 -6.06 -13.91 5.22
CA THR A 96 -7.03 -13.51 4.21
C THR A 96 -8.02 -14.65 3.96
N SER A 97 -9.32 -14.35 3.98
CA SER A 97 -10.35 -15.32 3.64
C SER A 97 -10.29 -15.66 2.15
N GLY A 98 -10.41 -16.93 1.77
CA GLY A 98 -10.41 -17.32 0.37
C GLY A 98 -10.13 -18.80 0.13
N ALA A 99 -10.03 -19.18 -1.14
CA ALA A 99 -9.81 -20.54 -1.58
C ALA A 99 -8.30 -20.88 -1.65
N TYR A 100 -7.84 -21.73 -0.74
CA TYR A 100 -6.45 -22.22 -0.69
C TYR A 100 -6.34 -23.62 -1.30
N ARG A 101 -5.14 -24.01 -1.76
CA ARG A 101 -4.83 -25.43 -2.06
C ARG A 101 -3.56 -25.83 -1.33
N PHE A 102 -3.56 -27.03 -0.78
CA PHE A 102 -2.39 -27.59 -0.11
C PHE A 102 -1.64 -28.52 -1.04
N LEU A 103 -0.32 -28.50 -0.90
CA LEU A 103 0.63 -29.33 -1.63
C LEU A 103 1.48 -30.09 -0.61
N ILE A 104 1.79 -31.36 -0.86
CA ILE A 104 2.65 -32.17 0.02
C ILE A 104 3.71 -32.90 -0.78
N ALA A 105 4.96 -32.87 -0.31
CA ALA A 105 6.08 -33.67 -0.80
C ALA A 105 6.69 -34.41 0.40
N GLY A 106 7.25 -35.59 0.16
CA GLY A 106 7.85 -36.45 1.17
C GLY A 106 8.64 -37.58 0.53
N ASP A 107 9.64 -38.09 1.24
CA ASP A 107 10.20 -39.40 0.89
C ASP A 107 9.18 -40.48 1.32
N ASP A 108 9.28 -41.66 0.71
CA ASP A 108 8.28 -42.74 0.80
C ASP A 108 6.79 -42.26 0.82
N GLN A 109 5.98 -42.65 1.82
CA GLN A 109 4.56 -42.29 1.88
C GLN A 109 4.26 -41.18 2.88
N ALA A 110 3.42 -40.23 2.44
CA ALA A 110 2.89 -39.18 3.31
C ALA A 110 1.42 -38.89 3.05
N ALA A 111 0.69 -38.42 4.06
CA ALA A 111 -0.70 -37.99 3.95
C ALA A 111 -0.96 -36.70 4.75
N LEU A 112 -1.59 -35.73 4.10
CA LEU A 112 -1.98 -34.46 4.69
C LEU A 112 -3.47 -34.46 5.04
N TYR A 113 -3.79 -34.03 6.26
CA TYR A 113 -5.12 -33.91 6.82
C TYR A 113 -5.39 -32.48 7.26
N LEU A 114 -6.62 -32.03 7.05
CA LEU A 114 -7.12 -30.73 7.49
C LEU A 114 -8.53 -30.87 8.04
N SER A 115 -8.83 -30.16 9.12
CA SER A 115 -10.17 -30.07 9.72
C SER A 115 -10.97 -28.86 9.19
N SER A 116 -12.28 -28.86 9.38
CA SER A 116 -13.17 -27.70 9.14
C SER A 116 -13.05 -26.60 10.23
N ASP A 117 -12.34 -26.90 11.31
CA ASP A 117 -12.23 -26.13 12.53
C ASP A 117 -10.96 -26.53 13.29
N ASP A 118 -10.78 -26.06 14.52
CA ASP A 118 -9.66 -26.42 15.40
C ASP A 118 -9.92 -27.69 16.23
N ASN A 119 -10.98 -28.45 15.95
CA ASN A 119 -11.13 -29.80 16.50
C ASN A 119 -10.42 -30.82 15.58
N SER A 120 -9.43 -31.52 16.13
CA SER A 120 -8.68 -32.55 15.40
C SER A 120 -9.51 -33.78 15.03
N ALA A 121 -10.65 -34.01 15.69
CA ALA A 121 -11.59 -35.08 15.35
C ALA A 121 -12.29 -34.86 13.99
N ASN A 122 -12.42 -33.61 13.55
CA ASN A 122 -13.09 -33.25 12.30
C ASN A 122 -12.15 -33.28 11.07
N LYS A 123 -10.89 -33.73 11.24
CA LYS A 123 -9.89 -33.79 10.17
C LYS A 123 -10.25 -34.81 9.09
N ARG A 124 -9.93 -34.48 7.84
CA ARG A 124 -10.10 -35.33 6.65
C ARG A 124 -8.87 -35.24 5.77
N LYS A 125 -8.51 -36.33 5.08
CA LYS A 125 -7.35 -36.38 4.19
C LYS A 125 -7.59 -35.47 2.98
N ILE A 126 -6.68 -34.55 2.70
CA ILE A 126 -6.80 -33.57 1.61
C ILE A 126 -5.74 -33.73 0.51
N ALA A 127 -4.58 -34.33 0.81
CA ALA A 127 -3.53 -34.66 -0.16
C ALA A 127 -2.69 -35.85 0.35
N SER A 128 -1.92 -36.50 -0.54
CA SER A 128 -1.00 -37.57 -0.17
C SER A 128 0.11 -37.79 -1.20
N VAL A 129 1.25 -38.24 -0.71
CA VAL A 129 2.37 -38.81 -1.47
C VAL A 129 2.24 -40.34 -1.42
N PRO A 130 2.01 -41.03 -2.55
CA PRO A 130 1.80 -42.48 -2.59
C PRO A 130 3.08 -43.32 -2.59
N ALA A 131 4.22 -42.70 -2.93
CA ALA A 131 5.59 -43.21 -2.93
C ALA A 131 6.54 -42.00 -3.07
N TRP A 132 7.83 -42.16 -2.82
CA TRP A 132 8.80 -41.07 -2.68
C TRP A 132 8.75 -39.96 -3.75
N THR A 133 9.22 -38.77 -3.36
CA THR A 133 9.40 -37.55 -4.17
C THR A 133 10.79 -36.98 -3.89
N LEU A 134 11.32 -36.05 -4.68
CA LEU A 134 12.46 -35.23 -4.26
C LEU A 134 12.03 -34.18 -3.22
N PRO A 135 12.96 -33.62 -2.41
CA PRO A 135 12.66 -32.53 -1.49
C PRO A 135 11.91 -31.38 -2.19
N ARG A 136 10.74 -31.01 -1.64
CA ARG A 136 9.83 -29.98 -2.17
C ARG A 136 9.30 -30.24 -3.60
N GLU A 137 9.36 -31.47 -4.12
CA GLU A 137 8.82 -31.84 -5.44
C GLU A 137 7.29 -32.04 -5.38
N PHE A 138 6.54 -30.93 -5.31
CA PHE A 138 5.08 -30.92 -5.10
C PHE A 138 4.21 -31.39 -6.29
N ARG A 139 4.80 -31.93 -7.37
CA ARG A 139 4.12 -32.15 -8.67
C ARG A 139 4.39 -33.50 -9.35
N LYS A 140 5.04 -34.46 -8.68
CA LYS A 140 5.31 -35.81 -9.20
C LYS A 140 4.04 -36.66 -9.32
N TYR A 141 3.11 -36.53 -8.39
CA TYR A 141 1.83 -37.26 -8.36
C TYR A 141 0.63 -36.30 -8.25
N ALA A 142 -0.47 -36.62 -8.91
CA ALA A 142 -1.70 -35.82 -8.86
C ALA A 142 -2.28 -35.69 -7.44
N GLN A 143 -2.08 -36.73 -6.61
CA GLN A 143 -2.54 -36.83 -5.23
C GLN A 143 -1.84 -35.84 -4.28
N GLN A 144 -0.70 -35.27 -4.67
CA GLN A 144 0.05 -34.31 -3.85
C GLN A 144 -0.69 -32.98 -3.67
N LYS A 145 -1.73 -32.70 -4.47
CA LYS A 145 -2.47 -31.44 -4.48
C LYS A 145 -3.91 -31.61 -4.03
N SER A 146 -4.35 -30.82 -3.06
CA SER A 146 -5.74 -30.80 -2.63
C SER A 146 -6.68 -30.13 -3.64
N ALA A 147 -7.98 -30.39 -3.47
CA ALA A 147 -9.01 -29.48 -3.97
C ALA A 147 -8.86 -28.07 -3.37
N ALA A 148 -9.56 -27.09 -3.93
CA ALA A 148 -9.67 -25.78 -3.31
C ALA A 148 -10.46 -25.86 -2.01
N ILE A 149 -9.94 -25.28 -0.93
CA ILE A 149 -10.54 -25.29 0.41
C ILE A 149 -10.67 -23.84 0.87
N SER A 150 -11.90 -23.42 1.15
CA SER A 150 -12.18 -22.07 1.66
C SER A 150 -11.81 -21.97 3.13
N LEU A 151 -10.85 -21.09 3.43
CA LEU A 151 -10.43 -20.75 4.79
C LEU A 151 -10.85 -19.32 5.11
N ILE A 152 -11.12 -19.03 6.39
CA ILE A 152 -11.53 -17.72 6.90
C ILE A 152 -10.34 -17.07 7.61
N ALA A 153 -10.11 -15.78 7.36
CA ALA A 153 -9.05 -15.01 8.01
C ALA A 153 -9.14 -15.09 9.55
N GLY A 154 -8.00 -15.27 10.21
CA GLY A 154 -7.90 -15.35 11.68
C GLY A 154 -8.48 -16.63 12.31
N LYS A 155 -9.23 -17.46 11.57
CA LYS A 155 -9.71 -18.75 12.08
C LYS A 155 -8.59 -19.79 12.03
N LYS A 156 -8.39 -20.50 13.14
CA LYS A 156 -7.52 -21.68 13.21
C LYS A 156 -8.24 -22.93 12.71
N TYR A 157 -7.51 -23.76 11.98
CA TYR A 157 -7.94 -25.06 11.49
C TYR A 157 -6.89 -26.10 11.87
N TYR A 158 -7.29 -27.23 12.45
CA TYR A 158 -6.35 -28.30 12.78
C TYR A 158 -5.76 -28.91 11.50
N ILE A 159 -4.43 -28.98 11.43
CA ILE A 159 -3.67 -29.52 10.30
C ILE A 159 -2.67 -30.56 10.80
N GLU A 160 -2.56 -31.68 10.07
CA GLU A 160 -1.67 -32.79 10.40
C GLU A 160 -1.13 -33.42 9.11
N ALA A 161 0.18 -33.63 9.03
CA ALA A 161 0.78 -34.53 8.07
C ALA A 161 1.35 -35.75 8.80
N LEU A 162 1.07 -36.94 8.26
CA LEU A 162 1.72 -38.19 8.63
C LEU A 162 2.70 -38.56 7.53
N HIS A 163 3.88 -39.04 7.91
CA HIS A 163 4.95 -39.48 7.00
C HIS A 163 5.54 -40.79 7.53
N LYS A 164 5.77 -41.76 6.64
CA LYS A 164 6.40 -43.03 6.95
C LYS A 164 7.66 -43.17 6.11
N GLU A 165 8.79 -43.30 6.80
CA GLU A 165 10.12 -43.42 6.21
C GLU A 165 10.62 -44.86 6.25
N GLY A 166 10.99 -45.43 5.11
CA GLY A 166 11.52 -46.78 4.94
C GLY A 166 13.04 -46.81 5.04
N LEU A 167 13.72 -46.61 3.91
CA LEU A 167 15.17 -46.69 3.75
C LEU A 167 15.66 -45.66 2.72
N GLY A 168 16.67 -44.86 3.08
CA GLY A 168 17.38 -44.00 2.12
C GLY A 168 17.50 -42.55 2.55
N GLY A 169 16.98 -41.64 1.72
CA GLY A 169 16.81 -40.24 2.11
C GLY A 169 15.54 -40.07 2.93
N ASP A 170 15.40 -38.94 3.62
CA ASP A 170 14.09 -38.59 4.21
C ASP A 170 13.74 -37.11 4.07
N HIS A 171 12.46 -36.81 3.87
CA HIS A 171 11.89 -35.46 4.02
C HIS A 171 10.37 -35.51 4.08
N LEU A 172 9.81 -34.38 4.49
CA LEU A 172 8.39 -34.06 4.41
C LEU A 172 8.29 -32.54 4.36
N ALA A 173 7.60 -32.01 3.35
CA ALA A 173 7.29 -30.60 3.22
C ALA A 173 5.83 -30.41 2.82
N VAL A 174 5.17 -29.41 3.38
CA VAL A 174 3.83 -28.96 2.96
C VAL A 174 3.93 -27.53 2.46
N ALA A 175 3.30 -27.25 1.32
CA ALA A 175 3.21 -25.94 0.70
C ALA A 175 1.75 -25.51 0.53
N LEU A 176 1.53 -24.20 0.38
CA LEU A 176 0.21 -23.58 0.33
C LEU A 176 0.09 -22.69 -0.90
N VAL A 177 -0.88 -22.98 -1.77
CA VAL A 177 -1.31 -22.08 -2.84
C VAL A 177 -2.35 -21.13 -2.25
N LEU A 178 -2.05 -19.83 -2.30
CA LEU A 178 -2.89 -18.75 -1.78
C LEU A 178 -4.04 -18.43 -2.76
N PRO A 179 -5.09 -17.69 -2.33
CA PRO A 179 -6.22 -17.31 -3.19
C PRO A 179 -5.82 -16.49 -4.43
N ASN A 180 -4.68 -15.79 -4.37
CA ASN A 180 -4.10 -15.04 -5.49
C ASN A 180 -3.26 -15.91 -6.46
N GLY A 181 -3.18 -17.23 -6.23
CA GLY A 181 -2.43 -18.17 -7.06
C GLY A 181 -0.93 -18.28 -6.76
N SER A 182 -0.37 -17.42 -5.89
CA SER A 182 1.01 -17.59 -5.41
C SER A 182 1.15 -18.86 -4.57
N THR A 183 2.37 -19.41 -4.47
CA THR A 183 2.64 -20.64 -3.68
C THR A 183 3.72 -20.37 -2.64
N GLU A 184 3.41 -20.65 -1.39
CA GLU A 184 4.29 -20.59 -0.22
C GLU A 184 4.92 -21.97 0.01
N THR A 185 6.25 -22.08 -0.08
CA THR A 185 6.99 -23.36 -0.09
C THR A 185 8.19 -23.39 0.87
N PRO A 186 8.13 -24.10 2.01
CA PRO A 186 6.96 -24.69 2.67
C PRO A 186 6.09 -23.62 3.37
N ILE A 187 4.98 -24.03 3.99
CA ILE A 187 4.17 -23.17 4.86
C ILE A 187 5.03 -22.64 6.01
N ALA A 188 5.09 -21.32 6.18
CA ALA A 188 5.91 -20.66 7.18
C ALA A 188 5.27 -20.72 8.58
N GLY A 189 6.11 -20.65 9.62
CA GLY A 189 5.67 -20.63 11.01
C GLY A 189 4.69 -19.50 11.33
N SER A 190 4.72 -18.38 10.60
CA SER A 190 3.74 -17.28 10.71
C SER A 190 2.29 -17.70 10.42
N ARG A 191 2.07 -18.85 9.78
CA ARG A 191 0.73 -19.44 9.59
C ARG A 191 0.43 -20.60 10.52
N LEU A 192 1.39 -21.02 11.36
CA LEU A 192 1.34 -22.26 12.12
C LEU A 192 1.36 -22.01 13.63
N SER A 193 0.43 -22.63 14.35
CA SER A 193 0.28 -22.52 15.80
C SER A 193 0.26 -23.89 16.47
N LEU A 194 0.77 -23.94 17.70
CA LEU A 194 0.68 -25.12 18.59
C LEU A 194 -0.61 -25.15 19.41
N THR A 195 -1.28 -24.01 19.57
CA THR A 195 -2.52 -23.87 20.33
C THR A 195 -3.71 -23.73 19.38
N ALA A 196 -4.86 -24.29 19.78
CA ALA A 196 -6.15 -24.05 19.14
C ALA A 196 -6.55 -22.56 19.25
N SER A 197 -7.75 -22.19 18.81
CA SER A 197 -8.31 -20.89 19.19
C SER A 197 -8.43 -20.89 20.72
N GLN A 198 -8.04 -19.81 21.40
CA GLN A 198 -8.35 -19.72 22.83
C GLN A 198 -9.87 -19.67 22.97
N SER A 199 -10.43 -20.53 23.83
CA SER A 199 -11.83 -20.39 24.25
C SER A 199 -11.99 -18.97 24.82
N PRO A 200 -12.87 -18.13 24.26
CA PRO A 200 -12.94 -16.74 24.68
C PRO A 200 -13.37 -16.65 26.15
N PRO A 201 -12.86 -15.66 26.92
CA PRO A 201 -13.53 -15.29 28.16
C PRO A 201 -15.00 -14.97 27.85
N THR A 202 -15.89 -15.28 28.80
CA THR A 202 -17.36 -15.23 28.65
C THR A 202 -17.85 -14.08 27.76
N PRO A 203 -18.68 -14.36 26.74
CA PRO A 203 -18.81 -13.49 25.58
C PRO A 203 -19.46 -12.15 25.90
N VAL A 204 -18.72 -11.07 25.63
CA VAL A 204 -19.34 -9.87 25.07
C VAL A 204 -19.76 -10.24 23.64
N PRO A 205 -21.03 -10.03 23.22
CA PRO A 205 -21.48 -10.46 21.90
C PRO A 205 -20.69 -9.76 20.79
N ALA A 206 -20.03 -10.54 19.93
CA ALA A 206 -19.61 -10.05 18.63
C ALA A 206 -20.86 -9.73 17.78
N PRO A 207 -20.83 -8.71 16.90
CA PRO A 207 -21.96 -8.38 16.05
C PRO A 207 -22.20 -9.52 15.04
N GLN A 208 -23.16 -10.38 15.37
CA GLN A 208 -23.67 -11.42 14.47
C GLN A 208 -24.37 -10.76 13.28
N MET A 209 -24.15 -11.25 12.05
CA MET A 209 -24.95 -10.78 10.91
C MET A 209 -26.43 -11.01 11.21
N SER A 210 -27.22 -9.95 11.07
CA SER A 210 -28.66 -10.01 11.31
C SER A 210 -29.36 -10.76 10.18
N ALA A 211 -30.57 -11.25 10.42
CA ALA A 211 -31.39 -11.82 9.34
C ALA A 211 -31.79 -10.77 8.26
N LEU A 212 -31.58 -9.48 8.56
CA LEU A 212 -31.80 -8.34 7.67
C LEU A 212 -30.51 -7.90 6.95
N ASP A 213 -29.37 -8.51 7.21
CA ASP A 213 -28.13 -8.17 6.50
C ASP A 213 -28.12 -8.85 5.14
N VAL A 214 -27.87 -8.09 4.07
CA VAL A 214 -27.76 -8.64 2.71
C VAL A 214 -26.47 -9.44 2.62
N ALA A 215 -26.59 -10.76 2.43
CA ALA A 215 -25.45 -11.69 2.46
C ALA A 215 -24.61 -11.63 1.17
N SER A 216 -25.27 -11.44 0.02
CA SER A 216 -24.63 -11.24 -1.28
C SER A 216 -25.54 -10.49 -2.25
N LEU A 217 -24.92 -9.96 -3.32
CA LEU A 217 -25.64 -9.64 -4.55
C LEU A 217 -25.31 -10.70 -5.60
N THR A 218 -26.33 -11.19 -6.29
CA THR A 218 -26.18 -12.13 -7.41
C THR A 218 -26.55 -11.42 -8.72
N LEU A 219 -25.64 -11.40 -9.69
CA LEU A 219 -25.90 -10.96 -11.05
C LEU A 219 -26.77 -11.99 -11.77
N ILE A 220 -27.84 -11.53 -12.41
CA ILE A 220 -28.85 -12.36 -13.07
C ILE A 220 -28.87 -12.03 -14.57
N ASN A 221 -29.04 -13.04 -15.42
CA ASN A 221 -29.44 -12.85 -16.81
C ASN A 221 -30.97 -12.78 -16.86
N ALA A 222 -31.52 -11.60 -17.17
CA ALA A 222 -32.97 -11.37 -17.16
C ALA A 222 -33.69 -12.13 -18.29
N SER A 223 -33.01 -12.49 -19.38
CA SER A 223 -33.61 -13.24 -20.49
C SER A 223 -33.82 -14.73 -20.18
N SER A 224 -33.01 -15.32 -19.28
CA SER A 224 -33.10 -16.73 -18.88
C SER A 224 -33.56 -16.95 -17.42
N ASN A 225 -33.71 -15.87 -16.65
CA ASN A 225 -33.91 -15.87 -15.20
C ASN A 225 -32.85 -16.65 -14.41
N GLN A 226 -31.67 -16.90 -14.98
CA GLN A 226 -30.59 -17.66 -14.34
C GLN A 226 -29.54 -16.74 -13.70
N PRO A 227 -28.93 -17.15 -12.57
CA PRO A 227 -27.76 -16.47 -12.02
C PRO A 227 -26.55 -16.63 -12.94
N ILE A 228 -25.78 -15.54 -13.10
CA ILE A 228 -24.51 -15.49 -13.83
C ILE A 228 -23.35 -15.68 -12.84
N SER A 229 -23.29 -14.83 -11.81
CA SER A 229 -22.22 -14.82 -10.81
C SER A 229 -22.66 -14.05 -9.55
N PHE A 230 -21.89 -14.10 -8.48
CA PHE A 230 -21.96 -13.07 -7.45
C PHE A 230 -21.40 -11.74 -7.97
N VAL A 231 -21.92 -10.62 -7.48
CA VAL A 231 -21.31 -9.29 -7.65
C VAL A 231 -20.33 -9.11 -6.51
N THR A 232 -19.05 -8.91 -6.83
CA THR A 232 -17.98 -8.70 -5.85
C THR A 232 -17.25 -7.39 -6.16
N ASN A 233 -16.57 -6.83 -5.16
CA ASN A 233 -15.72 -5.66 -5.40
C ASN A 233 -14.73 -5.93 -6.55
N ASN A 234 -14.66 -4.99 -7.48
CA ASN A 234 -13.85 -5.03 -8.71
C ASN A 234 -14.27 -6.10 -9.74
N LEU A 235 -15.50 -6.61 -9.68
CA LEU A 235 -16.05 -7.43 -10.77
C LEU A 235 -16.12 -6.62 -12.08
N SER A 236 -15.61 -7.17 -13.17
CA SER A 236 -15.81 -6.64 -14.52
C SER A 236 -16.89 -7.43 -15.24
N ILE A 237 -18.02 -6.79 -15.54
CA ILE A 237 -19.14 -7.34 -16.31
C ILE A 237 -18.90 -6.99 -17.78
N ASP A 238 -18.62 -7.99 -18.62
CA ASP A 238 -18.49 -7.81 -20.06
C ASP A 238 -19.81 -8.11 -20.77
N LEU A 239 -20.48 -7.07 -21.27
CA LEU A 239 -21.80 -7.15 -21.90
C LEU A 239 -21.83 -8.08 -23.12
N LYS A 240 -20.68 -8.30 -23.79
CA LYS A 240 -20.55 -9.29 -24.86
C LYS A 240 -20.76 -10.73 -24.37
N ASN A 241 -20.29 -11.02 -23.16
CA ASN A 241 -20.30 -12.37 -22.58
C ASN A 241 -21.53 -12.61 -21.68
N SER A 242 -21.96 -11.58 -20.93
CA SER A 242 -23.13 -11.66 -20.04
C SER A 242 -24.46 -11.42 -20.77
N GLY A 243 -24.42 -10.76 -21.93
CA GLY A 243 -25.56 -10.07 -22.53
C GLY A 243 -25.84 -8.74 -21.83
N SER A 244 -26.67 -7.91 -22.46
CA SER A 244 -27.08 -6.58 -21.96
C SER A 244 -28.38 -6.58 -21.14
N LEU A 245 -29.11 -7.70 -21.12
CA LEU A 245 -30.36 -7.86 -20.36
C LEU A 245 -30.05 -8.47 -18.99
N LEU A 246 -29.61 -7.65 -18.05
CA LEU A 246 -29.13 -8.06 -16.73
C LEU A 246 -30.10 -7.67 -15.61
N ASN A 247 -29.85 -8.17 -14.41
CA ASN A 247 -30.46 -7.69 -13.16
C ASN A 247 -29.51 -8.04 -11.99
N MET A 248 -29.71 -7.49 -10.80
CA MET A 248 -28.98 -7.86 -9.59
C MET A 248 -29.96 -8.20 -8.46
N ARG A 249 -29.93 -9.45 -7.97
CA ARG A 249 -30.73 -9.89 -6.82
C ARG A 249 -29.98 -9.68 -5.52
N ALA A 250 -30.66 -9.18 -4.49
CA ALA A 250 -30.16 -9.20 -3.12
C ALA A 250 -30.52 -10.53 -2.43
N ASP A 251 -29.50 -11.23 -1.93
CA ASP A 251 -29.65 -12.48 -1.20
C ASP A 251 -29.75 -12.19 0.30
N VAL A 252 -30.97 -12.21 0.84
CA VAL A 252 -31.27 -11.90 2.24
C VAL A 252 -32.41 -12.77 2.75
N ALA A 253 -32.31 -13.26 4.01
CA ALA A 253 -33.19 -14.30 4.53
C ALA A 253 -34.44 -13.78 5.25
N GLY A 254 -34.36 -12.61 5.90
CA GLY A 254 -35.41 -12.09 6.79
C GLY A 254 -35.96 -10.70 6.41
N ALA A 255 -35.71 -10.23 5.19
CA ALA A 255 -36.18 -8.93 4.73
C ALA A 255 -37.64 -8.96 4.26
N THR A 256 -38.37 -7.89 4.55
CA THR A 256 -39.70 -7.59 3.98
C THR A 256 -39.55 -6.66 2.77
N SER A 257 -38.53 -5.79 2.76
CA SER A 257 -38.15 -5.02 1.56
C SER A 257 -36.64 -4.82 1.46
N VAL A 258 -36.13 -4.51 0.27
CA VAL A 258 -34.74 -4.11 0.03
C VAL A 258 -34.71 -2.79 -0.73
N ARG A 259 -33.99 -1.82 -0.18
CA ARG A 259 -33.64 -0.57 -0.87
C ARG A 259 -32.30 -0.78 -1.59
N PHE A 260 -32.30 -0.54 -2.89
CA PHE A 260 -31.09 -0.47 -3.69
C PHE A 260 -30.70 0.98 -3.94
N GLY A 261 -29.41 1.25 -3.87
CA GLY A 261 -28.80 2.46 -4.42
C GLY A 261 -27.88 2.12 -5.60
N LEU A 262 -27.74 3.06 -6.53
CA LEU A 262 -26.88 2.93 -7.70
C LEU A 262 -26.24 4.29 -8.02
N ASP A 263 -24.92 4.30 -8.20
CA ASP A 263 -24.12 5.45 -8.66
C ASP A 263 -24.40 6.77 -7.93
N GLY A 264 -24.53 6.68 -6.61
CA GLY A 264 -24.78 7.83 -5.74
C GLY A 264 -26.26 8.17 -5.52
N ASN A 265 -27.20 7.58 -6.28
CA ASN A 265 -28.62 7.61 -5.95
C ASN A 265 -28.91 6.57 -4.86
N SER A 266 -29.14 7.01 -3.62
CA SER A 266 -29.43 6.14 -2.45
C SER A 266 -30.79 5.45 -2.50
N ASP A 267 -31.71 5.97 -3.30
CA ASP A 267 -33.11 5.56 -3.38
C ASP A 267 -33.47 5.13 -4.80
N TYR A 268 -32.51 4.49 -5.49
CA TYR A 268 -32.66 4.05 -6.89
C TYR A 268 -33.86 3.09 -7.06
N ARG A 269 -34.10 2.21 -6.09
CA ARG A 269 -35.26 1.30 -6.09
C ARG A 269 -35.56 0.78 -4.69
N VAL A 270 -36.83 0.48 -4.41
CA VAL A 270 -37.25 -0.32 -3.25
C VAL A 270 -38.12 -1.48 -3.72
N GLU A 271 -37.69 -2.71 -3.44
CA GLU A 271 -38.45 -3.92 -3.77
C GLU A 271 -39.11 -4.50 -2.52
N ASN A 272 -40.40 -4.85 -2.62
CA ASN A 272 -41.25 -5.32 -1.52
C ASN A 272 -41.57 -6.82 -1.56
N VAL A 273 -41.12 -7.52 -2.61
CA VAL A 273 -41.41 -8.93 -2.83
C VAL A 273 -40.10 -9.62 -3.23
N ALA A 274 -39.89 -10.82 -2.70
CA ALA A 274 -38.75 -11.64 -3.12
C ALA A 274 -39.08 -12.34 -4.45
N PRO A 275 -38.14 -12.38 -5.43
CA PRO A 275 -36.72 -12.04 -5.33
C PRO A 275 -36.42 -10.54 -5.46
N PHE A 276 -35.88 -9.93 -4.39
CA PHE A 276 -35.56 -8.50 -4.37
C PHE A 276 -34.50 -8.15 -5.43
N ALA A 277 -34.87 -7.38 -6.45
CA ALA A 277 -34.09 -7.19 -7.67
C ALA A 277 -33.88 -5.71 -8.06
N LEU A 278 -32.64 -5.30 -8.36
CA LEU A 278 -32.26 -3.95 -8.78
C LEU A 278 -33.00 -3.45 -10.03
N GLY A 279 -33.40 -4.36 -10.92
CA GLY A 279 -34.23 -4.09 -12.10
C GLY A 279 -35.72 -4.33 -11.90
N SER A 280 -36.17 -4.73 -10.70
CA SER A 280 -37.46 -5.40 -10.40
C SER A 280 -37.60 -6.81 -10.95
N ASP A 281 -38.63 -7.50 -10.47
CA ASP A 281 -39.18 -8.72 -11.06
C ASP A 281 -40.70 -8.59 -11.31
N SER A 282 -41.30 -9.63 -11.88
CA SER A 282 -42.75 -9.81 -11.97
C SER A 282 -43.09 -11.29 -11.82
N ASN A 283 -43.61 -11.68 -10.66
CA ASN A 283 -43.87 -13.07 -10.28
C ASN A 283 -42.61 -13.98 -10.36
N GLY A 284 -41.44 -13.45 -9.98
CA GLY A 284 -40.15 -14.15 -10.04
C GLY A 284 -39.44 -14.09 -11.40
N VAL A 285 -40.04 -13.43 -12.41
CA VAL A 285 -39.41 -13.16 -13.71
C VAL A 285 -38.68 -11.81 -13.63
N TYR A 286 -37.35 -11.80 -13.73
CA TYR A 286 -36.56 -10.58 -13.59
C TYR A 286 -36.77 -9.65 -14.79
N ASN A 287 -37.08 -8.39 -14.52
CA ASN A 287 -37.11 -7.35 -15.55
C ASN A 287 -35.68 -7.02 -16.00
N ALA A 288 -35.50 -6.64 -17.26
CA ALA A 288 -34.19 -6.30 -17.80
C ALA A 288 -33.74 -4.90 -17.36
N TRP A 289 -32.53 -4.82 -16.82
CA TRP A 289 -31.76 -3.61 -16.57
C TRP A 289 -30.44 -3.70 -17.33
N THR A 290 -30.16 -2.71 -18.16
CA THR A 290 -28.90 -2.60 -18.90
C THR A 290 -28.04 -1.54 -18.22
N PRO A 291 -26.96 -1.91 -17.51
CA PRO A 291 -26.02 -0.92 -17.01
C PRO A 291 -25.30 -0.22 -18.15
N SER A 292 -24.87 1.02 -17.91
CA SER A 292 -23.97 1.72 -18.84
C SER A 292 -22.55 1.15 -18.77
N ILE A 293 -21.70 1.47 -19.75
CA ILE A 293 -20.28 1.13 -19.71
C ILE A 293 -19.57 2.12 -18.78
N GLY A 294 -18.76 1.63 -17.84
CA GLY A 294 -18.07 2.46 -16.86
C GLY A 294 -17.92 1.78 -15.49
N SER A 295 -17.41 2.53 -14.51
CA SER A 295 -17.35 2.10 -13.11
C SER A 295 -18.62 2.47 -12.37
N HIS A 296 -19.11 1.54 -11.55
CA HIS A 296 -20.40 1.61 -10.88
C HIS A 296 -20.30 1.26 -9.40
N VAL A 297 -21.22 1.81 -8.60
CA VAL A 297 -21.38 1.47 -7.18
C VAL A 297 -22.82 1.08 -6.93
N VAL A 298 -23.05 -0.15 -6.48
CA VAL A 298 -24.37 -0.63 -6.03
C VAL A 298 -24.39 -0.78 -4.51
N THR A 299 -25.45 -0.30 -3.88
CA THR A 299 -25.74 -0.56 -2.47
C THR A 299 -27.05 -1.33 -2.31
N ALA A 300 -27.15 -2.13 -1.25
CA ALA A 300 -28.38 -2.82 -0.88
C ALA A 300 -28.56 -2.82 0.65
N THR A 301 -29.71 -2.34 1.11
CA THR A 301 -30.11 -2.31 2.52
C THR A 301 -31.45 -3.01 2.67
N ALA A 302 -31.49 -4.10 3.43
CA ALA A 302 -32.72 -4.81 3.73
C ALA A 302 -33.46 -4.20 4.93
N TYR A 303 -34.79 -4.32 4.95
CA TYR A 303 -35.67 -3.71 5.94
C TYR A 303 -36.73 -4.71 6.43
N SER A 304 -37.10 -4.61 7.71
CA SER A 304 -38.08 -5.50 8.33
C SER A 304 -39.54 -5.18 7.97
N GLY A 305 -39.81 -3.99 7.44
CA GLY A 305 -41.12 -3.57 6.92
C GLY A 305 -41.11 -3.37 5.39
N PRO A 306 -42.28 -3.14 4.78
CA PRO A 306 -42.38 -2.75 3.37
C PRO A 306 -41.84 -1.32 3.17
N ASP A 307 -41.64 -0.93 1.91
CA ASP A 307 -41.28 0.42 1.45
C ASP A 307 -40.01 0.99 2.11
N GLY A 308 -39.08 0.11 2.50
CA GLY A 308 -37.86 0.49 3.21
C GLY A 308 -38.13 1.07 4.61
N THR A 309 -39.18 0.58 5.29
CA THR A 309 -39.57 0.97 6.65
C THR A 309 -39.24 -0.09 7.70
N GLY A 310 -39.35 0.26 8.99
CA GLY A 310 -38.99 -0.64 10.09
C GLY A 310 -37.48 -0.67 10.35
N THR A 311 -36.99 -1.79 10.88
CA THR A 311 -35.56 -1.97 11.19
C THR A 311 -34.77 -2.17 9.90
N ALA A 312 -33.78 -1.31 9.64
CA ALA A 312 -32.79 -1.50 8.59
C ALA A 312 -31.71 -2.49 9.05
N GLY A 313 -31.36 -3.45 8.20
CA GLY A 313 -30.14 -4.25 8.33
C GLY A 313 -28.91 -3.48 7.82
N ARG A 314 -27.75 -4.13 7.83
CA ARG A 314 -26.50 -3.52 7.34
C ARG A 314 -26.56 -3.29 5.82
N THR A 315 -26.25 -2.07 5.39
CA THR A 315 -26.01 -1.75 3.98
C THR A 315 -24.79 -2.49 3.44
N LEU A 316 -25.01 -3.36 2.44
CA LEU A 316 -23.97 -3.89 1.58
C LEU A 316 -23.62 -2.83 0.51
N SER A 317 -22.35 -2.65 0.19
CA SER A 317 -21.87 -1.72 -0.85
C SER A 317 -20.77 -2.40 -1.67
N ILE A 318 -20.92 -2.40 -2.99
CA ILE A 318 -20.03 -3.10 -3.93
C ILE A 318 -19.71 -2.20 -5.13
N ASN A 319 -18.42 -2.07 -5.42
CA ASN A 319 -17.90 -1.41 -6.62
C ASN A 319 -17.71 -2.44 -7.73
N PHE A 320 -18.18 -2.17 -8.95
CA PHE A 320 -17.99 -3.02 -10.12
C PHE A 320 -17.70 -2.16 -11.36
N THR A 321 -17.34 -2.78 -12.48
CA THR A 321 -17.12 -2.11 -13.76
C THR A 321 -17.84 -2.88 -14.86
N VAL A 322 -18.34 -2.16 -15.85
CA VAL A 322 -19.05 -2.70 -17.01
C VAL A 322 -18.28 -2.32 -18.26
N ILE A 323 -18.03 -3.29 -19.12
CA ILE A 323 -17.33 -3.15 -20.40
C ILE A 323 -18.14 -3.80 -21.52
N ASP A 324 -17.84 -3.46 -22.77
CA ASP A 324 -18.32 -4.19 -23.94
C ASP A 324 -17.13 -4.50 -24.84
N SER A 325 -16.67 -5.76 -24.82
CA SER A 325 -15.57 -6.22 -25.70
C SER A 325 -16.04 -6.61 -27.11
N GLY A 326 -17.31 -6.35 -27.44
CA GLY A 326 -17.93 -6.58 -28.75
C GLY A 326 -17.86 -5.39 -29.69
N VAL A 327 -17.76 -4.15 -29.17
CA VAL A 327 -17.58 -2.95 -29.99
C VAL A 327 -16.14 -2.85 -30.50
N SER A 328 -15.93 -3.08 -31.80
CA SER A 328 -14.66 -2.74 -32.44
C SER A 328 -14.45 -1.22 -32.40
N ALA A 329 -13.23 -0.77 -32.06
CA ALA A 329 -12.84 0.62 -32.28
C ALA A 329 -13.14 1.03 -33.74
N PRO A 330 -13.62 2.27 -33.99
CA PRO A 330 -14.02 2.69 -35.32
C PRO A 330 -12.84 2.58 -36.30
N VAL A 331 -13.09 1.89 -37.43
CA VAL A 331 -12.08 1.68 -38.47
C VAL A 331 -11.63 3.04 -39.03
N PRO A 332 -10.32 3.35 -39.07
CA PRO A 332 -9.85 4.60 -39.64
C PRO A 332 -10.13 4.67 -41.14
N VAL A 333 -10.92 5.64 -41.56
CA VAL A 333 -11.05 5.99 -42.99
C VAL A 333 -9.80 6.78 -43.40
N PRO A 334 -9.09 6.40 -44.47
CA PRO A 334 -7.90 7.13 -44.91
C PRO A 334 -8.31 8.45 -45.61
N SER A 335 -7.99 9.60 -45.01
CA SER A 335 -8.11 10.90 -45.68
C SER A 335 -6.99 11.86 -45.27
N SER A 336 -6.22 12.29 -46.28
CA SER A 336 -5.51 13.58 -46.42
C SER A 336 -4.63 14.14 -45.28
N ALA A 337 -3.45 14.63 -45.67
CA ALA A 337 -2.39 15.22 -44.83
C ALA A 337 -2.84 16.28 -43.79
N PRO A 338 -2.12 16.42 -42.66
CA PRO A 338 -2.58 17.19 -41.51
C PRO A 338 -2.38 18.70 -41.62
N ALA A 339 -3.35 19.46 -41.12
CA ALA A 339 -3.16 20.82 -40.61
C ALA A 339 -2.71 20.75 -39.13
N PRO A 340 -1.95 21.73 -38.61
CA PRO A 340 -1.30 21.62 -37.30
C PRO A 340 -2.32 21.61 -36.14
N VAL A 341 -2.17 20.61 -35.27
CA VAL A 341 -2.98 20.47 -34.05
C VAL A 341 -2.41 21.38 -32.95
N PRO A 342 -3.22 22.23 -32.27
CA PRO A 342 -2.77 23.01 -31.12
C PRO A 342 -2.47 22.10 -29.91
N PRO A 343 -1.61 22.51 -28.98
CA PRO A 343 -1.10 21.64 -27.92
C PRO A 343 -2.20 21.06 -27.02
N SER A 344 -2.04 19.78 -26.70
CA SER A 344 -2.92 18.99 -25.84
C SER A 344 -3.08 19.58 -24.44
N ALA A 345 -4.34 19.65 -23.97
CA ALA A 345 -4.65 20.04 -22.60
C ALA A 345 -4.13 18.99 -21.58
N PRO A 346 -3.75 19.41 -20.35
CA PRO A 346 -3.20 18.52 -19.34
C PRO A 346 -4.25 17.54 -18.76
N ALA A 347 -3.76 16.43 -18.21
CA ALA A 347 -4.57 15.34 -17.66
C ALA A 347 -5.57 15.79 -16.56
N PRO A 348 -6.74 15.16 -16.45
CA PRO A 348 -7.75 15.51 -15.47
C PRO A 348 -7.27 15.25 -14.03
N ASN A 349 -7.59 16.20 -13.15
CA ASN A 349 -7.09 16.29 -11.78
C ASN A 349 -8.04 15.58 -10.79
N PRO A 350 -7.69 14.43 -10.18
CA PRO A 350 -8.58 13.67 -9.30
C PRO A 350 -8.23 13.93 -7.82
N GLY A 351 -8.75 15.04 -7.29
CA GLY A 351 -8.67 15.38 -5.87
C GLY A 351 -9.46 16.64 -5.57
N SER A 352 -10.06 16.72 -4.38
CA SER A 352 -10.64 17.97 -3.88
C SER A 352 -9.61 19.11 -4.01
N PRO A 353 -10.01 20.34 -4.38
CA PRO A 353 -9.06 21.42 -4.60
C PRO A 353 -8.28 21.71 -3.32
N ILE A 354 -7.02 21.28 -3.29
CA ILE A 354 -6.05 21.72 -2.30
C ILE A 354 -5.92 23.23 -2.51
N SER A 355 -6.13 24.02 -1.45
CA SER A 355 -6.00 25.47 -1.55
C SER A 355 -4.52 25.88 -1.65
N THR A 356 -3.96 25.79 -2.85
CA THR A 356 -2.57 26.14 -3.19
C THR A 356 -2.39 27.59 -3.61
N ALA A 357 -3.43 28.43 -3.52
CA ALA A 357 -3.34 29.83 -3.91
C ALA A 357 -2.45 30.65 -2.96
N GLU A 358 -1.50 31.40 -3.53
CA GLU A 358 -0.74 32.38 -2.77
C GLU A 358 -1.67 33.49 -2.20
N PRO A 359 -1.47 33.93 -0.95
CA PRO A 359 -2.18 35.07 -0.39
C PRO A 359 -1.74 36.38 -1.07
N SER A 360 -2.66 37.32 -1.21
CA SER A 360 -2.38 38.65 -1.79
C SER A 360 -1.38 39.49 -1.00
N ASN A 361 -1.14 39.15 0.28
CA ASN A 361 -0.24 39.86 1.17
C ASN A 361 0.69 38.88 1.91
N TYR A 362 2.00 39.17 1.84
CA TYR A 362 3.05 38.55 2.64
C TYR A 362 3.72 39.61 3.53
N SER A 363 4.09 39.22 4.74
CA SER A 363 5.06 39.95 5.56
C SER A 363 6.48 39.65 5.09
N GLY A 364 7.44 40.52 5.45
CA GLY A 364 8.86 40.23 5.26
C GLY A 364 9.38 39.09 6.15
N PRO A 365 10.68 38.76 6.07
CA PRO A 365 11.26 37.65 6.83
C PRO A 365 11.16 37.82 8.35
N ILE A 366 11.06 36.70 9.06
CA ILE A 366 11.05 36.66 10.53
C ILE A 366 12.17 35.79 11.11
N VAL A 367 12.56 36.09 12.35
CA VAL A 367 13.49 35.29 13.16
C VAL A 367 12.77 34.83 14.42
N ILE A 368 12.74 33.53 14.65
CA ILE A 368 12.11 32.88 15.82
C ILE A 368 13.21 32.59 16.85
N THR A 369 13.22 33.37 17.93
CA THR A 369 14.23 33.28 19.01
C THR A 369 13.70 32.61 20.29
N LYS A 370 12.44 32.18 20.31
CA LYS A 370 11.78 31.49 21.44
C LYS A 370 10.84 30.42 20.94
N GLY A 371 10.63 29.37 21.73
CA GLY A 371 9.66 28.32 21.45
C GLY A 371 8.23 28.82 21.45
N GLY A 372 7.32 28.00 20.92
CA GLY A 372 5.90 28.31 20.79
C GLY A 372 5.36 28.07 19.39
N THR A 373 4.12 28.53 19.17
CA THR A 373 3.37 28.32 17.92
C THR A 373 3.30 29.61 17.11
N TYR A 374 3.61 29.51 15.82
CA TYR A 374 3.70 30.62 14.87
C TYR A 374 2.85 30.33 13.62
N SER A 375 2.11 31.35 13.17
CA SER A 375 1.29 31.33 11.95
C SER A 375 1.40 32.67 11.24
N GLY A 376 1.30 32.68 9.90
CA GLY A 376 1.42 33.90 9.12
C GLY A 376 1.87 33.65 7.68
N ASN A 377 2.05 34.74 6.93
CA ASN A 377 2.50 34.70 5.55
C ASN A 377 3.85 35.42 5.47
N TRP A 378 4.93 34.72 5.14
CA TRP A 378 6.28 35.28 5.12
C TRP A 378 6.97 35.08 3.78
N LYS A 379 7.52 36.18 3.23
CA LYS A 379 8.22 36.20 1.96
C LYS A 379 9.65 36.65 2.15
N MET A 380 10.56 35.90 1.51
CA MET A 380 11.97 36.22 1.43
C MET A 380 12.20 37.37 0.45
N ASN A 381 13.00 38.36 0.85
CA ASN A 381 13.22 39.58 0.05
C ASN A 381 14.28 39.42 -1.06
N SER A 382 15.37 38.69 -0.81
CA SER A 382 16.53 38.57 -1.73
C SER A 382 17.43 37.38 -1.37
N MET A 383 18.08 36.76 -2.37
CA MET A 383 19.00 35.62 -2.17
C MET A 383 20.35 35.97 -1.55
N GLY A 384 20.98 34.94 -0.97
CA GLY A 384 22.23 34.97 -0.23
C GLY A 384 22.41 33.67 0.58
N TRP A 385 23.62 33.41 1.07
CA TRP A 385 23.99 32.15 1.74
C TRP A 385 23.24 31.85 3.06
N ASP A 386 22.86 32.90 3.79
CA ASP A 386 22.04 32.84 5.01
C ASP A 386 20.65 33.47 4.80
N SER A 387 20.08 33.33 3.60
CA SER A 387 18.72 33.78 3.32
C SER A 387 17.65 32.93 4.03
N TYR A 388 16.50 33.55 4.26
CA TYR A 388 15.31 32.92 4.82
C TYR A 388 14.05 33.76 4.54
N ALA A 389 12.89 33.11 4.56
CA ALA A 389 11.62 33.74 4.94
C ALA A 389 11.36 33.57 6.44
N VAL A 390 11.76 32.43 7.02
CA VAL A 390 11.72 32.17 8.48
C VAL A 390 13.06 31.59 8.93
N LYS A 391 13.69 32.18 9.94
CA LYS A 391 14.91 31.65 10.58
C LYS A 391 14.60 31.15 11.98
N ILE A 392 15.02 29.93 12.29
CA ILE A 392 15.00 29.40 13.66
C ILE A 392 16.32 29.78 14.35
N SER A 393 16.24 30.29 15.58
CA SER A 393 17.40 30.68 16.39
C SER A 393 17.16 30.40 17.87
N THR A 394 16.66 29.19 18.14
CA THR A 394 16.42 28.64 19.48
C THR A 394 16.45 27.11 19.45
N THR A 395 16.73 26.48 20.59
CA THR A 395 16.57 25.03 20.80
C THR A 395 15.21 24.67 21.43
N GLU A 396 14.43 25.67 21.84
CA GLU A 396 13.08 25.45 22.37
C GLU A 396 12.15 24.91 21.26
N PRO A 397 11.12 24.10 21.59
CA PRO A 397 10.21 23.56 20.59
C PRO A 397 9.46 24.67 19.83
N VAL A 398 9.58 24.67 18.51
CA VAL A 398 8.87 25.60 17.60
C VAL A 398 7.85 24.84 16.78
N ILE A 399 6.63 25.37 16.70
CA ILE A 399 5.57 24.89 15.81
C ILE A 399 5.26 26.01 14.82
N ILE A 400 5.55 25.80 13.54
CA ILE A 400 5.06 26.66 12.45
C ILE A 400 3.84 25.97 11.86
N GLN A 401 2.70 26.67 11.79
CA GLN A 401 1.48 26.08 11.25
C GLN A 401 0.56 27.08 10.55
N ASN A 402 -0.30 26.59 9.66
CA ASN A 402 -1.35 27.36 8.98
C ASN A 402 -0.75 28.62 8.31
N CYS A 403 0.21 28.41 7.41
CA CYS A 403 1.11 29.45 6.94
C CYS A 403 1.39 29.40 5.43
N HIS A 404 1.82 30.53 4.86
CA HIS A 404 2.27 30.61 3.47
C HIS A 404 3.69 31.17 3.45
N ILE A 405 4.62 30.44 2.85
CA ILE A 405 6.04 30.80 2.82
C ILE A 405 6.53 30.81 1.37
N ALA A 406 7.12 31.92 0.93
CA ALA A 406 7.54 32.06 -0.46
C ALA A 406 8.89 32.76 -0.61
N GLY A 407 9.64 32.42 -1.66
CA GLY A 407 10.98 32.97 -1.83
C GLY A 407 11.82 32.31 -2.94
N PRO A 408 12.87 32.99 -3.41
CA PRO A 408 13.77 32.49 -4.44
C PRO A 408 14.92 31.62 -3.92
N GLY A 409 15.00 31.39 -2.61
CA GLY A 409 16.07 30.62 -1.94
C GLY A 409 15.54 29.81 -0.76
N ILE A 410 16.36 29.66 0.29
CA ILE A 410 15.98 28.89 1.49
C ILE A 410 14.76 29.54 2.16
N LEU A 411 13.71 28.75 2.43
CA LEU A 411 12.44 29.28 2.96
C LEU A 411 12.41 29.24 4.50
N ILE A 412 12.59 28.07 5.10
CA ILE A 412 12.86 27.88 6.53
C ILE A 412 14.33 27.50 6.71
N ASN A 413 15.09 28.39 7.35
CA ASN A 413 16.47 28.17 7.77
C ASN A 413 16.46 27.68 9.23
N ALA A 414 16.56 26.36 9.42
CA ALA A 414 16.59 25.70 10.72
C ALA A 414 17.98 25.08 11.01
N ARG A 415 19.03 25.83 10.62
CA ARG A 415 20.45 25.45 10.81
C ARG A 415 20.96 25.63 12.24
N TYR A 416 20.15 26.19 13.15
CA TYR A 416 20.53 26.37 14.54
C TYR A 416 20.69 25.01 15.22
N ALA A 417 21.83 24.77 15.87
CA ALA A 417 22.16 23.47 16.45
C ALA A 417 21.06 22.96 17.40
N ASN A 418 20.69 21.68 17.29
CA ASN A 418 19.63 21.04 18.05
C ASN A 418 18.22 21.60 17.82
N SER A 419 17.92 22.11 16.61
CA SER A 419 16.57 22.59 16.26
C SER A 419 15.48 21.54 16.54
N ASN A 420 14.39 21.97 17.16
CA ASN A 420 13.21 21.15 17.44
C ASN A 420 11.98 21.79 16.80
N LEU A 421 11.57 21.28 15.63
CA LEU A 421 10.68 21.97 14.71
C LEU A 421 9.52 21.09 14.24
N THR A 422 8.29 21.56 14.46
CA THR A 422 7.10 21.08 13.73
C THR A 422 6.72 22.09 12.65
N VAL A 423 6.43 21.62 11.44
CA VAL A 423 5.88 22.43 10.34
C VAL A 423 4.66 21.73 9.78
N ARG A 424 3.48 22.39 9.83
CA ARG A 424 2.24 21.76 9.34
C ARG A 424 1.19 22.67 8.74
N ASN A 425 0.39 22.12 7.83
CA ASN A 425 -0.68 22.85 7.14
C ASN A 425 -0.16 24.15 6.49
N CYS A 426 1.08 24.15 5.99
CA CYS A 426 1.69 25.29 5.33
C CYS A 426 1.87 25.05 3.82
N SER A 427 1.92 26.13 3.05
CA SER A 427 2.28 26.11 1.64
C SER A 427 3.63 26.80 1.40
N PHE A 428 4.42 26.25 0.50
CA PHE A 428 5.78 26.66 0.18
C PHE A 428 5.90 26.90 -1.33
N HIS A 429 6.18 28.13 -1.74
CA HIS A 429 6.29 28.50 -3.15
C HIS A 429 7.70 29.01 -3.48
N GLY A 430 8.41 28.23 -4.30
CA GLY A 430 9.74 28.57 -4.78
C GLY A 430 9.68 29.51 -5.99
N TYR A 431 10.25 30.70 -5.86
CA TYR A 431 10.41 31.62 -6.98
C TYR A 431 11.70 31.36 -7.74
N ALA A 432 11.82 31.91 -8.96
CA ALA A 432 13.06 31.85 -9.72
C ALA A 432 14.21 32.54 -8.95
N PRO A 433 15.44 31.99 -8.97
CA PRO A 433 16.59 32.61 -8.32
C PRO A 433 16.80 34.07 -8.75
N THR A 434 17.17 34.96 -7.81
CA THR A 434 17.46 36.38 -8.09
C THR A 434 18.89 36.63 -8.55
N ALA A 435 19.73 35.59 -8.63
CA ALA A 435 21.12 35.66 -9.02
C ALA A 435 21.48 34.58 -10.05
N ASP A 436 22.52 34.85 -10.82
CA ASP A 436 23.10 33.92 -11.80
C ASP A 436 23.94 32.85 -11.10
N ASN A 437 23.96 31.63 -11.66
CA ASN A 437 24.67 30.47 -11.10
C ASN A 437 24.27 30.11 -9.65
N GLN A 438 23.04 30.45 -9.22
CA GLN A 438 22.53 30.07 -7.90
C GLN A 438 21.28 29.19 -8.02
N PRO A 439 21.20 28.08 -7.26
CA PRO A 439 19.99 27.27 -7.12
C PRO A 439 19.05 27.85 -6.07
N ARG A 440 17.81 27.34 -6.01
CA ARG A 440 16.84 27.68 -4.95
C ARG A 440 17.21 27.14 -3.57
N GLY A 441 18.17 26.23 -3.46
CA GLY A 441 18.54 25.62 -2.18
C GLY A 441 17.42 24.73 -1.61
N ARG A 442 16.98 24.97 -0.37
CA ARG A 442 16.13 24.05 0.41
C ARG A 442 14.87 24.75 0.92
N ALA A 443 13.68 24.14 0.80
CA ALA A 443 12.49 24.72 1.41
C ALA A 443 12.59 24.69 2.95
N ILE A 444 12.99 23.55 3.53
CA ILE A 444 13.23 23.40 4.97
C ILE A 444 14.64 22.83 5.17
N ASP A 445 15.55 23.68 5.61
CA ASP A 445 16.96 23.34 5.84
C ASP A 445 17.20 22.96 7.32
N LEU A 446 17.12 21.66 7.60
CA LEU A 446 17.40 21.02 8.89
C LEU A 446 18.86 20.53 8.92
N SER A 447 19.80 21.46 8.72
CA SER A 447 21.23 21.10 8.66
C SER A 447 21.73 20.40 9.95
N VAL A 448 21.28 20.82 11.13
CA VAL A 448 21.50 20.11 12.40
C VAL A 448 20.23 20.17 13.24
N TYR A 449 19.53 19.04 13.40
CA TYR A 449 18.21 18.98 14.04
C TYR A 449 18.16 17.93 15.14
N LYS A 450 17.47 18.26 16.23
CA LYS A 450 17.17 17.33 17.31
C LYS A 450 15.89 16.56 17.03
N HIS A 451 14.82 17.23 16.58
CA HIS A 451 13.52 16.62 16.30
C HIS A 451 12.81 17.41 15.20
N ALA A 452 12.19 16.72 14.25
CA ALA A 452 11.49 17.34 13.13
C ALA A 452 10.20 16.58 12.78
N VAL A 453 9.08 17.30 12.65
CA VAL A 453 7.80 16.78 12.14
C VAL A 453 7.28 17.72 11.05
N ILE A 454 7.35 17.28 9.80
CA ILE A 454 6.93 18.03 8.62
C ILE A 454 5.69 17.33 8.05
N GLU A 455 4.50 17.82 8.38
CA GLU A 455 3.25 17.13 8.05
C GLU A 455 2.19 18.00 7.33
N ASN A 456 1.44 17.40 6.41
CA ASN A 456 0.29 18.06 5.75
C ASN A 456 0.68 19.39 5.05
N ASN A 457 1.87 19.53 4.47
CA ASN A 457 2.29 20.75 3.78
C ASN A 457 2.16 20.62 2.25
N PHE A 458 2.12 21.74 1.55
CA PHE A 458 2.22 21.84 0.09
C PHE A 458 3.55 22.49 -0.31
N PHE A 459 4.25 21.93 -1.27
CA PHE A 459 5.49 22.49 -1.82
C PHE A 459 5.39 22.58 -3.34
N GLU A 460 5.72 23.74 -3.91
CA GLU A 460 5.71 23.96 -5.35
C GLU A 460 6.94 24.74 -5.80
N ASN A 461 7.65 24.24 -6.82
CA ASN A 461 8.78 24.91 -7.47
C ASN A 461 9.94 25.27 -6.51
N THR A 462 9.97 24.72 -5.30
CA THR A 462 11.07 24.85 -4.34
C THR A 462 12.26 24.00 -4.79
N GLY A 463 13.46 24.27 -4.27
CA GLY A 463 14.47 23.21 -4.20
C GLY A 463 14.09 22.16 -3.14
N THR A 464 15.05 21.44 -2.56
CA THR A 464 14.78 20.27 -1.69
C THR A 464 13.76 20.60 -0.58
N PRO A 465 12.53 20.01 -0.59
CA PRO A 465 11.48 20.30 0.39
C PRO A 465 11.91 20.06 1.83
N VAL A 466 12.56 18.92 2.13
CA VAL A 466 13.08 18.61 3.47
C VAL A 466 14.52 18.09 3.38
N ALA A 467 15.47 18.89 3.87
CA ALA A 467 16.88 18.54 3.92
C ALA A 467 17.30 18.30 5.38
N ALA A 468 17.24 17.05 5.84
CA ALA A 468 17.54 16.63 7.20
C ALA A 468 18.94 16.01 7.26
N ILE A 469 19.96 16.85 7.46
CA ILE A 469 21.36 16.50 7.15
C ILE A 469 22.13 15.91 8.33
N GLU A 470 21.90 16.40 9.55
CA GLU A 470 22.54 15.89 10.76
C GLU A 470 21.52 15.78 11.90
N TYR A 471 21.25 14.54 12.30
CA TYR A 471 20.47 14.25 13.49
C TYR A 471 21.34 14.39 14.76
N ALA A 472 20.91 15.23 15.68
CA ALA A 472 21.55 15.54 16.96
C ALA A 472 20.68 15.15 18.18
N GLY A 473 19.64 14.33 17.97
CA GLY A 473 18.86 13.75 19.05
C GLY A 473 19.57 12.56 19.71
N ASN A 474 19.13 12.16 20.90
CA ASN A 474 19.69 10.98 21.59
C ASN A 474 19.16 9.65 21.04
N GLY A 475 18.18 9.69 20.12
CA GLY A 475 17.52 8.50 19.57
C GLY A 475 16.71 7.73 20.61
N THR A 476 15.87 8.43 21.38
CA THR A 476 14.86 7.80 22.27
C THR A 476 13.44 8.20 21.87
N THR A 477 13.11 9.49 21.97
CA THR A 477 11.78 10.06 21.62
C THR A 477 11.84 10.95 20.38
N GLU A 478 13.02 11.47 20.11
CA GLU A 478 13.38 12.36 19.03
C GLU A 478 13.41 11.63 17.68
N THR A 479 12.89 12.29 16.64
CA THR A 479 12.63 11.65 15.34
C THR A 479 12.64 12.67 14.18
N LEU A 480 12.69 12.15 12.96
CA LEU A 480 12.30 12.81 11.72
C LEU A 480 10.99 12.16 11.23
N LYS A 481 9.92 12.95 11.11
CA LYS A 481 8.70 12.55 10.39
C LYS A 481 8.47 13.50 9.21
N VAL A 482 8.26 12.95 8.01
CA VAL A 482 7.86 13.71 6.82
C VAL A 482 6.63 13.05 6.24
N ASN A 483 5.44 13.54 6.60
CA ASN A 483 4.20 12.80 6.39
C ASN A 483 3.11 13.59 5.64
N ARG A 484 2.38 12.94 4.74
CA ARG A 484 1.17 13.49 4.10
C ARG A 484 1.40 14.83 3.37
N ASN A 485 2.62 15.13 2.95
CA ASN A 485 2.93 16.34 2.21
C ASN A 485 2.60 16.15 0.72
N VAL A 486 2.27 17.24 0.03
CA VAL A 486 2.03 17.27 -1.42
C VAL A 486 3.13 18.12 -2.04
N VAL A 487 3.84 17.57 -3.01
CA VAL A 487 5.01 18.22 -3.63
C VAL A 487 4.82 18.26 -5.15
N ARG A 488 5.14 19.42 -5.74
CA ARG A 488 5.07 19.69 -7.17
C ARG A 488 6.35 20.34 -7.67
N ASN A 489 6.94 19.74 -8.72
CA ASN A 489 8.05 20.31 -9.49
C ASN A 489 9.24 20.81 -8.64
N ILE A 490 9.93 19.90 -7.95
CA ILE A 490 11.18 20.19 -7.20
C ILE A 490 12.24 20.72 -8.20
N ASN A 491 12.86 21.86 -7.91
CA ASN A 491 13.56 22.64 -8.94
C ASN A 491 14.87 23.29 -8.44
N GLY A 492 15.99 22.58 -8.61
CA GLY A 492 17.35 23.08 -8.40
C GLY A 492 17.97 23.87 -9.55
N GLY A 493 17.24 24.14 -10.63
CA GLY A 493 17.79 24.77 -11.84
C GLY A 493 18.28 26.20 -11.62
N PHE A 494 19.46 26.53 -12.16
CA PHE A 494 20.03 27.88 -12.11
C PHE A 494 19.29 28.84 -13.05
N ARG A 495 19.31 30.15 -12.74
CA ARG A 495 18.63 31.19 -13.55
C ARG A 495 19.12 31.30 -15.00
N ASN A 496 20.44 31.33 -15.20
CA ASN A 496 21.09 31.78 -16.44
C ASN A 496 21.87 30.69 -17.18
N LYS A 497 21.86 29.46 -16.68
CA LYS A 497 22.53 28.30 -17.28
C LYS A 497 21.55 27.15 -17.46
N ASN A 498 21.84 26.27 -18.40
CA ASN A 498 21.16 24.97 -18.55
C ASN A 498 21.71 23.94 -17.55
N ASP A 499 21.85 24.36 -16.29
CA ASP A 499 22.60 23.70 -15.22
C ASP A 499 21.77 23.75 -13.91
N GLN A 500 22.09 22.90 -12.94
CA GLN A 500 21.29 22.65 -11.74
C GLN A 500 22.14 22.27 -10.53
N GLU A 501 21.64 22.57 -9.33
CA GLU A 501 22.04 21.85 -8.11
C GLU A 501 21.10 20.65 -7.95
N PHE A 502 21.63 19.47 -7.66
CA PHE A 502 20.82 18.28 -7.38
C PHE A 502 19.95 18.49 -6.13
N GLN A 503 18.66 18.15 -6.24
CA GLN A 503 17.66 18.33 -5.17
C GLN A 503 16.90 17.04 -4.92
N ASN A 504 16.56 16.77 -3.67
CA ASN A 504 15.74 15.63 -3.30
C ASN A 504 14.30 16.05 -2.94
N PHE A 505 13.37 15.11 -2.77
CA PHE A 505 12.17 15.39 -1.96
C PHE A 505 12.55 15.39 -0.47
N VAL A 506 13.15 14.29 -0.01
CA VAL A 506 13.76 14.19 1.32
C VAL A 506 15.21 13.71 1.19
N SER A 507 16.13 14.51 1.75
CA SER A 507 17.51 14.10 1.99
C SER A 507 17.67 13.76 3.47
N VAL A 508 18.10 12.54 3.79
CA VAL A 508 18.35 12.06 5.15
C VAL A 508 19.83 11.75 5.30
N GLY A 509 20.56 12.59 6.03
CA GLY A 509 22.00 12.45 6.29
C GLY A 509 22.32 12.08 7.74
N ALA A 510 23.51 11.51 7.96
CA ALA A 510 24.06 11.31 9.31
C ALA A 510 25.57 11.58 9.41
N SER A 511 25.91 12.77 9.91
CA SER A 511 27.28 13.13 10.31
C SER A 511 27.72 12.39 11.60
N GLN A 512 26.80 12.14 12.54
CA GLN A 512 27.08 11.49 13.83
C GLN A 512 26.75 9.98 13.86
N SER A 513 27.19 9.30 14.93
CA SER A 513 27.06 7.84 15.15
C SER A 513 25.71 7.39 15.73
N VAL A 514 24.70 8.28 15.78
CA VAL A 514 23.38 8.02 16.36
C VAL A 514 22.29 8.30 15.33
N ASN A 515 21.49 7.28 15.02
CA ASN A 515 20.29 7.39 14.17
C ASN A 515 19.04 7.73 15.02
N PRO A 516 17.95 8.27 14.42
CA PRO A 516 16.66 8.43 15.08
C PRO A 516 16.03 7.09 15.48
N ALA A 517 15.22 7.10 16.54
CA ALA A 517 14.62 5.87 17.09
C ALA A 517 13.39 5.36 16.34
N ASN A 518 12.66 6.24 15.66
CA ASN A 518 11.37 5.92 15.01
C ASN A 518 11.15 6.89 13.84
N GLY A 519 12.07 6.90 12.86
CA GLY A 519 11.97 7.76 11.68
C GLY A 519 10.87 7.32 10.72
N GLU A 520 10.18 8.27 10.09
CA GLU A 520 9.02 7.99 9.24
C GLU A 520 8.95 8.94 8.03
N ILE A 521 8.83 8.39 6.82
CA ILE A 521 8.45 9.15 5.61
C ILE A 521 7.22 8.47 5.02
N GLY A 522 6.03 8.97 5.38
CA GLY A 522 4.75 8.31 5.15
C GLY A 522 3.76 9.10 4.30
N TRP A 523 3.07 8.44 3.36
CA TRP A 523 1.87 9.00 2.70
C TRP A 523 2.05 10.32 1.90
N ASN A 524 3.27 10.69 1.51
CA ASN A 524 3.49 11.89 0.70
C ASN A 524 3.10 11.65 -0.77
N GLU A 525 2.74 12.72 -1.49
CA GLU A 525 2.43 12.69 -2.92
C GLU A 525 3.33 13.67 -3.67
N VAL A 526 4.38 13.16 -4.29
CA VAL A 526 5.38 13.91 -5.06
C VAL A 526 5.13 13.70 -6.54
N ILE A 527 4.85 14.79 -7.27
CA ILE A 527 4.65 14.77 -8.71
C ILE A 527 5.47 15.88 -9.35
N ASN A 528 6.51 15.49 -10.07
CA ASN A 528 7.28 16.38 -10.94
C ASN A 528 6.87 16.14 -12.40
N GLU A 529 6.92 17.20 -13.20
CA GLU A 529 6.65 17.18 -14.64
C GLU A 529 7.96 17.36 -15.42
N PRO A 530 8.19 16.62 -16.53
CA PRO A 530 9.39 16.77 -17.35
C PRO A 530 9.63 18.23 -17.77
N GLY A 531 10.87 18.70 -17.62
CA GLY A 531 11.26 20.08 -17.96
C GLY A 531 10.75 21.18 -17.01
N LYS A 532 9.95 20.84 -15.99
CA LYS A 532 9.56 21.78 -14.91
C LYS A 532 10.30 21.52 -13.59
N SER A 533 10.82 20.32 -13.40
CA SER A 533 11.67 19.96 -12.28
C SER A 533 13.16 19.98 -12.64
N ALA A 534 13.99 19.95 -11.60
CA ALA A 534 15.42 19.73 -11.64
C ALA A 534 15.74 18.99 -10.34
N THR A 535 15.45 17.69 -10.36
CA THR A 535 15.43 16.77 -9.22
C THR A 535 16.44 15.66 -9.45
N GLU A 536 17.10 15.24 -8.38
CA GLU A 536 17.86 14.00 -8.33
C GLU A 536 16.97 12.92 -7.67
N ASP A 537 17.42 12.25 -6.61
CA ASP A 537 16.64 11.24 -5.91
C ASP A 537 15.44 11.82 -5.18
N LEU A 538 14.26 11.20 -5.25
CA LEU A 538 13.11 11.66 -4.47
C LEU A 538 13.34 11.42 -2.97
N ILE A 539 13.72 10.22 -2.55
CA ILE A 539 14.14 9.95 -1.17
C ILE A 539 15.55 9.38 -1.19
N ASN A 540 16.50 10.08 -0.58
CA ASN A 540 17.89 9.64 -0.45
C ASN A 540 18.26 9.51 1.03
N PHE A 541 18.75 8.32 1.40
CA PHE A 541 19.45 8.10 2.67
C PHE A 541 20.95 8.10 2.41
N ASN A 542 21.65 9.15 2.82
CA ASN A 542 23.10 9.23 2.73
C ASN A 542 23.71 8.91 4.09
N GLN A 543 24.22 7.69 4.24
CA GLN A 543 24.78 7.16 5.50
C GLN A 543 23.81 7.18 6.69
N ALA A 544 22.49 7.27 6.48
CA ALA A 544 21.49 7.40 7.54
C ALA A 544 20.51 6.22 7.61
N GLY A 545 19.82 6.04 8.74
CA GLY A 545 18.81 5.00 8.90
C GLY A 545 18.16 5.00 10.29
N GLY A 546 17.81 3.82 10.79
CA GLY A 546 17.32 3.59 12.15
C GLY A 546 18.43 3.11 13.11
N GLN A 547 18.13 3.04 14.41
CA GLN A 547 19.04 2.42 15.39
C GLN A 547 18.97 0.88 15.34
N PRO A 548 19.97 0.15 15.85
CA PRO A 548 19.89 -1.31 15.99
C PRO A 548 18.60 -1.73 16.74
N GLY A 549 17.76 -2.53 16.07
CA GLY A 549 16.47 -2.98 16.61
C GLY A 549 15.34 -1.92 16.56
N LYS A 550 15.52 -0.84 15.79
CA LYS A 550 14.58 0.27 15.61
C LYS A 550 14.57 0.73 14.16
N LEU A 551 13.43 0.59 13.49
CA LEU A 551 13.33 0.86 12.05
C LEU A 551 13.13 2.35 11.75
N PHE A 552 13.79 2.82 10.70
CA PHE A 552 13.33 3.97 9.93
C PHE A 552 12.39 3.45 8.84
N ILE A 553 11.15 3.94 8.81
CA ILE A 553 10.10 3.42 7.92
C ILE A 553 9.80 4.42 6.80
N VAL A 554 9.75 3.95 5.56
CA VAL A 554 9.36 4.73 4.38
C VAL A 554 8.18 4.04 3.71
N HIS A 555 6.98 4.60 3.83
CA HIS A 555 5.79 3.86 3.41
C HIS A 555 4.70 4.67 2.75
N ASP A 556 3.93 3.99 1.89
CA ASP A 556 2.73 4.50 1.26
C ASP A 556 2.87 5.84 0.51
N ASN A 557 4.08 6.23 0.10
CA ASN A 557 4.30 7.44 -0.70
C ASN A 557 3.92 7.19 -2.16
N PHE A 558 3.44 8.22 -2.86
CA PHE A 558 3.41 8.27 -4.32
C PHE A 558 4.53 9.17 -4.80
N LEU A 559 5.43 8.63 -5.62
CA LEU A 559 6.68 9.26 -6.02
C LEU A 559 6.81 9.22 -7.54
N ARG A 560 6.62 10.37 -8.21
CA ARG A 560 6.69 10.47 -9.67
C ARG A 560 7.68 11.55 -10.14
N GLY A 561 8.58 11.14 -11.04
CA GLY A 561 9.45 12.03 -11.80
C GLY A 561 10.66 12.54 -11.04
N SER A 562 11.82 11.92 -11.25
CA SER A 562 13.12 12.45 -10.81
C SER A 562 13.80 13.22 -11.95
N TYR A 563 13.06 14.10 -12.64
CA TYR A 563 13.59 14.70 -13.86
C TYR A 563 14.59 15.80 -13.57
N HIS A 564 15.76 15.67 -14.21
CA HIS A 564 16.70 16.75 -14.44
C HIS A 564 16.06 17.89 -15.24
N LYS A 565 16.70 19.06 -15.21
CA LYS A 565 16.30 20.25 -15.98
C LYS A 565 16.16 19.96 -17.48
N ASP A 566 17.04 19.12 -18.03
CA ASP A 566 16.87 18.46 -19.32
C ASP A 566 16.46 16.99 -19.11
N PRO A 567 15.21 16.58 -19.42
CA PRO A 567 14.78 15.19 -19.28
C PRO A 567 15.39 14.25 -20.33
N TYR A 568 16.15 14.76 -21.30
CA TYR A 568 16.88 13.98 -22.31
C TYR A 568 18.39 13.92 -22.07
N GLU A 569 18.87 14.37 -20.89
CA GLU A 569 20.26 14.19 -20.51
C GLU A 569 20.66 12.70 -20.51
N ALA A 570 21.76 12.39 -21.21
CA ALA A 570 22.21 11.01 -21.45
C ALA A 570 22.48 10.22 -20.16
N ASN A 571 22.89 10.91 -19.09
CA ASN A 571 23.31 10.34 -17.82
C ASN A 571 22.46 10.89 -16.64
N GLY A 572 21.14 10.97 -16.80
CA GLY A 572 20.26 11.36 -15.70
C GLY A 572 20.48 10.48 -14.46
N THR A 573 20.84 11.08 -13.32
CA THR A 573 21.19 10.37 -12.08
C THR A 573 19.99 10.22 -11.13
N GLY A 574 18.99 11.09 -11.24
CA GLY A 574 17.87 11.14 -10.29
C GLY A 574 17.04 9.87 -10.22
N GLY A 575 16.92 9.30 -9.03
CA GLY A 575 16.18 8.08 -8.75
C GLY A 575 14.92 8.24 -7.87
N GLY A 576 14.29 7.12 -7.50
CA GLY A 576 13.09 7.11 -6.65
C GLY A 576 13.44 7.09 -5.16
N ILE A 577 13.77 5.92 -4.62
CA ILE A 577 14.19 5.75 -3.22
C ILE A 577 15.56 5.06 -3.18
N GLN A 578 16.62 5.79 -2.81
CA GLN A 578 17.98 5.25 -2.74
C GLN A 578 18.53 5.17 -1.33
N ILE A 579 19.22 4.07 -1.06
CA ILE A 579 20.04 3.89 0.13
C ILE A 579 21.51 3.96 -0.28
N ASP A 580 22.17 5.02 0.15
CA ASP A 580 23.49 5.42 -0.27
C ASP A 580 24.45 5.60 0.94
N GLY A 581 25.75 5.62 0.67
CA GLY A 581 26.78 5.88 1.68
C GLY A 581 28.06 5.07 1.49
N GLU A 582 29.11 5.53 2.17
CA GLU A 582 30.43 4.91 2.16
C GLU A 582 30.52 3.69 3.11
N ASP A 583 31.63 2.97 3.03
CA ASP A 583 31.93 1.63 3.59
C ASP A 583 31.75 1.40 5.11
N ASN A 584 31.22 2.37 5.85
CA ASN A 584 31.16 2.37 7.31
C ASN A 584 29.82 1.89 7.91
N ASN A 585 28.96 1.20 7.14
CA ASN A 585 27.75 0.50 7.63
C ASN A 585 26.72 1.37 8.40
N LYS A 586 26.72 2.70 8.23
CA LYS A 586 25.79 3.61 8.93
C LYS A 586 24.35 3.53 8.41
N ALA A 587 24.16 3.42 7.09
CA ALA A 587 22.85 3.20 6.47
C ALA A 587 22.32 1.83 6.90
N SER A 588 21.35 1.82 7.81
CA SER A 588 20.90 0.56 8.43
C SER A 588 19.53 0.62 9.10
N ASN A 589 18.91 -0.54 9.31
CA ASN A 589 17.60 -0.69 9.96
C ASN A 589 16.51 0.14 9.24
N ILE A 590 16.34 -0.08 7.93
CA ILE A 590 15.40 0.66 7.09
C ILE A 590 14.35 -0.29 6.51
N GLU A 591 13.09 0.08 6.58
CA GLU A 591 11.97 -0.68 6.03
C GLU A 591 11.16 0.18 5.06
N ILE A 592 11.04 -0.27 3.81
CA ILE A 592 10.47 0.51 2.70
C ILE A 592 9.31 -0.28 2.10
N TYR A 593 8.06 0.14 2.32
CA TYR A 593 6.90 -0.64 1.87
C TYR A 593 5.67 0.12 1.37
N GLY A 594 4.89 -0.52 0.51
CA GLY A 594 3.63 0.04 0.01
C GLY A 594 3.77 1.29 -0.86
N ASN A 595 4.98 1.77 -1.15
CA ASN A 595 5.21 2.95 -1.97
C ASN A 595 4.86 2.69 -3.43
N THR A 596 4.33 3.69 -4.13
CA THR A 596 4.11 3.68 -5.58
C THR A 596 5.14 4.62 -6.21
N ILE A 597 6.18 4.02 -6.77
CA ILE A 597 7.32 4.69 -7.39
C ILE A 597 7.13 4.59 -8.90
N MET A 598 7.05 5.74 -9.57
CA MET A 598 6.62 5.79 -10.95
C MET A 598 7.48 6.72 -11.80
N GLN A 599 7.86 6.24 -12.99
CA GLN A 599 8.32 7.12 -14.08
C GLN A 599 9.53 8.00 -13.65
N ILE A 600 10.62 7.34 -13.27
CA ILE A 600 11.85 7.89 -12.69
C ILE A 600 12.96 7.90 -13.75
N MET A 601 13.85 8.90 -13.73
CA MET A 601 14.94 9.02 -14.72
C MET A 601 16.05 7.98 -14.60
N ASN A 602 16.45 7.52 -13.42
CA ASN A 602 17.54 6.54 -13.23
C ASN A 602 17.02 5.19 -12.70
N GLY A 603 17.19 4.96 -11.40
CA GLY A 603 16.78 3.74 -10.70
C GLY A 603 15.53 3.96 -9.84
N GLY A 604 14.53 3.08 -9.96
CA GLY A 604 13.30 3.18 -9.16
C GLY A 604 13.56 3.09 -7.65
N MET A 605 14.18 2.01 -7.18
CA MET A 605 14.53 1.83 -5.77
C MET A 605 15.72 0.89 -5.59
N GLY A 606 16.69 1.25 -4.76
CA GLY A 606 17.85 0.38 -4.56
C GLY A 606 18.80 0.78 -3.44
N ALA A 607 19.85 -0.02 -3.31
CA ALA A 607 20.89 0.17 -2.31
C ALA A 607 22.30 0.02 -2.92
N ALA A 608 23.16 1.01 -2.66
CA ALA A 608 24.58 1.01 -3.00
C ALA A 608 25.48 0.54 -1.84
N ALA A 609 24.97 0.61 -0.60
CA ALA A 609 25.62 0.20 0.63
C ALA A 609 24.58 -0.07 1.75
N GLY A 610 25.04 -0.56 2.90
CA GLY A 610 24.26 -0.59 4.15
C GLY A 610 23.85 -1.99 4.62
N LYS A 611 23.10 -2.07 5.72
CA LYS A 611 22.71 -3.35 6.33
C LYS A 611 21.31 -3.36 6.94
N ASP A 612 20.69 -4.53 7.02
CA ASP A 612 19.38 -4.69 7.66
C ASP A 612 18.33 -3.77 7.01
N ILE A 613 18.20 -3.90 5.68
CA ILE A 613 17.32 -3.08 4.83
C ILE A 613 16.31 -3.99 4.13
N SER A 614 15.02 -3.72 4.33
CA SER A 614 13.91 -4.44 3.72
C SER A 614 13.13 -3.52 2.79
N MET A 615 12.85 -3.97 1.57
CA MET A 615 12.11 -3.25 0.54
C MET A 615 11.01 -4.16 -0.01
N HIS A 616 9.75 -3.97 0.40
CA HIS A 616 8.69 -4.93 0.06
C HIS A 616 7.30 -4.34 -0.15
N ASP A 617 6.45 -5.07 -0.89
CA ASP A 617 5.07 -4.65 -1.19
C ASP A 617 4.96 -3.26 -1.89
N ASN A 618 6.06 -2.74 -2.46
CA ASN A 618 6.07 -1.51 -3.26
C ASN A 618 5.64 -1.80 -4.70
N ARG A 619 5.20 -0.76 -5.41
CA ARG A 619 4.89 -0.81 -6.84
C ARG A 619 5.88 0.10 -7.58
N VAL A 620 6.71 -0.47 -8.45
CA VAL A 620 7.88 0.21 -9.06
C VAL A 620 7.74 0.14 -10.58
N ILE A 621 7.07 1.14 -11.15
CA ILE A 621 6.54 1.09 -12.52
C ILE A 621 7.06 2.25 -13.39
N SER A 622 7.75 1.95 -14.49
CA SER A 622 8.18 2.95 -15.48
C SER A 622 7.92 2.45 -16.90
N SER A 623 7.36 3.32 -17.74
CA SER A 623 7.33 3.11 -19.20
C SER A 623 8.63 3.50 -19.88
N GLY A 624 9.54 4.17 -19.16
CA GLY A 624 10.83 4.66 -19.68
C GLY A 624 10.72 5.68 -20.81
N LYS A 625 9.53 6.25 -21.03
CA LYS A 625 9.19 7.04 -22.23
C LYS A 625 8.47 8.34 -21.95
N ASP A 626 8.62 9.30 -22.86
CA ASP A 626 7.79 10.50 -22.93
C ASP A 626 6.39 10.20 -23.51
N ALA A 627 5.52 11.21 -23.53
CA ALA A 627 4.17 11.12 -24.09
C ALA A 627 4.12 10.91 -25.62
N ASN A 628 5.25 11.08 -26.32
CA ASN A 628 5.38 10.79 -27.76
C ASN A 628 5.91 9.36 -28.01
N GLY A 629 6.22 8.60 -26.95
CA GLY A 629 6.78 7.25 -27.02
C GLY A 629 8.30 7.17 -27.21
N ASN A 630 9.01 8.31 -27.17
CA ASN A 630 10.47 8.39 -27.18
C ASN A 630 11.03 7.87 -25.85
N TRP A 631 12.12 7.10 -25.90
CA TRP A 631 12.81 6.66 -24.69
C TRP A 631 13.54 7.81 -24.00
N TRP A 632 13.54 7.81 -22.66
CA TRP A 632 14.46 8.65 -21.88
C TRP A 632 15.82 7.98 -21.75
N PRO A 633 16.93 8.67 -22.10
CA PRO A 633 18.26 8.09 -22.09
C PRO A 633 18.72 7.55 -20.73
N GLY A 634 18.47 8.28 -19.64
CA GLY A 634 18.93 7.89 -18.31
C GLY A 634 18.23 6.67 -17.70
N ASN A 635 17.08 6.24 -18.25
CA ASN A 635 16.16 5.29 -17.60
C ASN A 635 16.82 3.91 -17.43
N TYR A 636 17.41 3.69 -16.26
CA TYR A 636 18.25 2.54 -15.98
C TYR A 636 17.44 1.31 -15.62
N GLY A 637 16.82 1.25 -14.43
CA GLY A 637 16.23 0.01 -13.92
C GLY A 637 15.26 0.17 -12.74
N GLY A 638 14.41 -0.83 -12.54
CA GLY A 638 13.33 -0.81 -11.54
C GLY A 638 13.85 -0.90 -10.11
N VAL A 639 14.24 -2.10 -9.69
CA VAL A 639 14.90 -2.31 -8.39
C VAL A 639 16.35 -2.74 -8.58
N TRP A 640 17.24 -2.31 -7.70
CA TRP A 640 18.66 -2.62 -7.86
C TRP A 640 19.46 -2.78 -6.57
N THR A 641 20.54 -3.57 -6.64
CA THR A 641 21.59 -3.58 -5.61
C THR A 641 22.97 -3.62 -6.27
N PHE A 642 23.82 -2.66 -5.92
CA PHE A 642 25.18 -2.54 -6.46
C PHE A 642 26.18 -2.29 -5.35
N LYS A 643 27.43 -2.65 -5.61
CA LYS A 643 28.58 -2.39 -4.75
C LYS A 643 29.46 -1.35 -5.43
N TRP A 644 29.15 -0.06 -5.23
CA TRP A 644 29.71 1.03 -6.04
C TRP A 644 31.02 1.63 -5.48
N TYR A 645 31.28 1.52 -4.17
CA TYR A 645 32.28 2.34 -3.47
C TYR A 645 33.62 1.66 -3.12
N SER A 646 34.11 0.70 -3.92
CA SER A 646 35.36 -0.05 -3.66
C SER A 646 35.34 -0.92 -2.38
N ALA A 647 34.14 -1.19 -1.88
CA ALA A 647 33.93 -1.71 -0.55
C ALA A 647 34.63 -3.04 -0.22
N GLY A 648 35.04 -3.19 1.03
CA GLY A 648 35.58 -4.45 1.57
C GLY A 648 34.55 -5.60 1.57
N VAL A 649 34.94 -6.74 2.13
CA VAL A 649 34.00 -7.82 2.46
C VAL A 649 33.29 -7.42 3.76
N GLY A 650 32.00 -7.06 3.69
CA GLY A 650 31.18 -6.77 4.89
C GLY A 650 30.35 -5.46 4.91
N THR A 651 30.26 -4.72 3.79
CA THR A 651 29.55 -3.42 3.71
C THR A 651 28.10 -3.49 3.21
N MET A 652 27.67 -4.67 2.74
CA MET A 652 26.28 -4.96 2.41
C MET A 652 25.89 -6.30 3.04
N SER A 653 24.87 -6.30 3.90
CA SER A 653 24.40 -7.51 4.59
C SER A 653 22.93 -7.43 4.97
N ASN A 654 22.18 -8.54 4.84
CA ASN A 654 20.75 -8.59 5.17
C ASN A 654 19.93 -7.51 4.40
N ILE A 655 20.21 -7.37 3.10
CA ILE A 655 19.40 -6.59 2.16
C ILE A 655 18.34 -7.52 1.56
N LYS A 656 17.07 -7.13 1.63
CA LYS A 656 15.93 -7.94 1.17
C LYS A 656 14.99 -7.10 0.32
N ILE A 657 14.80 -7.47 -0.94
CA ILE A 657 13.87 -6.83 -1.87
C ILE A 657 12.84 -7.87 -2.32
N PHE A 658 11.62 -7.84 -1.77
CA PHE A 658 10.65 -8.94 -1.93
C PHE A 658 9.19 -8.51 -2.02
N LYS A 659 8.31 -9.30 -2.66
CA LYS A 659 6.86 -9.01 -2.82
C LYS A 659 6.51 -7.67 -3.51
N ASN A 660 7.47 -6.98 -4.10
CA ASN A 660 7.21 -5.76 -4.86
C ASN A 660 6.55 -6.14 -6.20
N VAL A 661 5.69 -5.27 -6.73
CA VAL A 661 5.21 -5.34 -8.11
C VAL A 661 6.07 -4.43 -8.97
N ILE A 662 6.76 -4.99 -9.95
CA ILE A 662 7.80 -4.29 -10.70
C ILE A 662 7.48 -4.36 -12.19
N GLY A 663 7.63 -3.24 -12.88
CA GLY A 663 7.63 -3.21 -14.34
C GLY A 663 8.44 -2.02 -14.82
N TRP A 664 9.59 -2.27 -15.42
CA TRP A 664 10.50 -1.21 -15.84
C TRP A 664 10.89 -1.39 -17.30
N ALA A 665 10.18 -0.70 -18.18
CA ALA A 665 10.58 -0.64 -19.58
C ALA A 665 11.87 0.19 -19.71
N SER A 666 12.90 -0.36 -20.36
CA SER A 666 14.17 0.31 -20.64
C SER A 666 14.78 -0.19 -21.94
N ASN A 667 15.25 0.72 -22.79
CA ASN A 667 15.66 0.43 -24.16
C ASN A 667 16.94 -0.42 -24.23
N GLY A 668 16.91 -1.54 -24.96
CA GLY A 668 18.07 -2.41 -25.17
C GLY A 668 18.40 -3.37 -24.02
N TYR A 669 17.63 -3.36 -22.93
CA TYR A 669 17.75 -4.31 -21.83
C TYR A 669 16.84 -5.54 -22.02
N GLY A 670 17.07 -6.61 -21.25
CA GLY A 670 16.44 -7.92 -21.47
C GLY A 670 15.86 -8.63 -20.24
N MET A 671 15.65 -7.92 -19.12
CA MET A 671 15.31 -8.53 -17.82
C MET A 671 13.96 -8.03 -17.28
N PRO A 672 12.92 -8.90 -17.15
CA PRO A 672 12.85 -10.31 -17.56
C PRO A 672 12.52 -10.50 -19.06
N TYR A 673 12.23 -9.43 -19.79
CA TYR A 673 11.84 -9.47 -21.20
C TYR A 673 12.60 -8.41 -22.03
N ASN A 674 12.46 -8.48 -23.36
CA ASN A 674 13.05 -7.49 -24.26
C ASN A 674 12.53 -6.07 -23.96
N ASN A 675 13.45 -5.09 -23.96
CA ASN A 675 13.25 -3.72 -23.51
C ASN A 675 12.70 -3.60 -22.08
N ARG A 676 13.13 -4.47 -21.16
CA ARG A 676 12.86 -4.38 -19.72
C ARG A 676 14.16 -4.42 -18.91
N ASN A 677 14.21 -3.68 -17.81
CA ASN A 677 15.24 -3.80 -16.78
C ASN A 677 14.62 -3.72 -15.38
N ASP A 678 13.72 -4.65 -15.07
CA ASP A 678 12.98 -4.66 -13.81
C ASP A 678 13.91 -4.80 -12.59
N VAL A 679 14.98 -5.59 -12.73
CA VAL A 679 15.93 -5.91 -11.66
C VAL A 679 17.36 -5.84 -12.21
N THR A 680 18.25 -5.16 -11.49
CA THR A 680 19.69 -5.29 -11.72
C THR A 680 20.43 -5.47 -10.39
N SER A 681 21.10 -6.61 -10.20
CA SER A 681 21.66 -6.97 -8.89
C SER A 681 23.01 -7.66 -9.01
N ASN A 682 23.97 -7.18 -8.23
CA ASN A 682 25.27 -7.84 -8.04
C ASN A 682 25.32 -8.65 -6.72
N LEU A 683 24.26 -8.64 -5.90
CA LEU A 683 24.13 -9.45 -4.69
C LEU A 683 23.34 -10.74 -4.97
N LEU A 684 23.87 -11.87 -4.50
CA LEU A 684 23.22 -13.18 -4.58
C LEU A 684 22.16 -13.32 -3.48
N GLY A 685 20.93 -13.68 -3.85
CA GLY A 685 19.88 -14.13 -2.92
C GLY A 685 19.07 -13.05 -2.19
N GLY A 686 19.40 -11.76 -2.35
CA GLY A 686 18.66 -10.66 -1.69
C GLY A 686 17.34 -10.25 -2.35
N ILE A 687 17.06 -10.72 -3.57
CA ILE A 687 15.88 -10.32 -4.36
C ILE A 687 15.03 -11.56 -4.66
N THR A 688 13.87 -11.67 -4.02
CA THR A 688 13.00 -12.87 -4.04
C THR A 688 11.52 -12.48 -4.09
N GLU A 689 10.60 -13.39 -4.45
CA GLU A 689 9.13 -13.20 -4.31
C GLU A 689 8.51 -11.97 -5.01
N ASN A 690 9.25 -11.19 -5.80
CA ASN A 690 8.71 -10.03 -6.54
C ASN A 690 7.86 -10.49 -7.73
N ILE A 691 6.83 -9.70 -8.03
CA ILE A 691 5.89 -9.92 -9.13
C ILE A 691 6.26 -8.99 -10.28
N TYR A 692 6.71 -9.53 -11.40
CA TYR A 692 6.99 -8.75 -12.61
C TYR A 692 5.71 -8.56 -13.42
N LEU A 693 5.45 -7.33 -13.89
CA LEU A 693 4.37 -7.08 -14.84
C LEU A 693 4.61 -7.90 -16.12
N PRO A 694 3.56 -8.45 -16.77
CA PRO A 694 3.69 -9.24 -17.99
C PRO A 694 4.47 -8.54 -19.12
N ASN A 695 4.85 -9.27 -20.16
CA ASN A 695 5.54 -8.75 -21.35
C ASN A 695 4.64 -7.85 -22.26
N ALA A 696 3.57 -7.28 -21.71
CA ALA A 696 2.83 -6.22 -22.37
C ALA A 696 3.62 -4.90 -22.24
N PRO A 697 3.53 -3.98 -23.22
CA PRO A 697 4.10 -2.64 -23.07
C PRO A 697 3.53 -1.95 -21.84
N ILE A 698 4.40 -1.31 -21.06
CA ILE A 698 3.99 -0.43 -19.95
C ILE A 698 3.60 0.90 -20.58
N THR A 699 2.33 1.26 -20.46
CA THR A 699 1.74 2.41 -21.15
C THR A 699 1.50 3.58 -20.21
N GLU A 700 1.07 4.73 -20.75
CA GLU A 700 0.50 5.80 -19.94
C GLU A 700 -0.76 5.36 -19.18
N GLN A 701 -1.59 4.50 -19.77
CA GLN A 701 -2.74 3.92 -19.07
C GLN A 701 -2.29 3.09 -17.87
N THR A 702 -1.26 2.25 -18.03
CA THR A 702 -0.68 1.47 -16.92
C THR A 702 -0.23 2.39 -15.77
N GLN A 703 0.44 3.50 -16.08
CA GLN A 703 0.82 4.51 -15.08
C GLN A 703 -0.40 5.21 -14.45
N SER A 704 -1.43 5.51 -15.23
CA SER A 704 -2.67 6.10 -14.74
C SER A 704 -3.37 5.16 -13.76
N ASP A 705 -3.47 3.87 -14.08
CA ASP A 705 -4.08 2.85 -13.24
C ASP A 705 -3.32 2.71 -11.91
N GLU A 706 -1.98 2.73 -11.94
CA GLU A 706 -1.14 2.76 -10.74
C GLU A 706 -1.40 3.98 -9.85
N TYR A 707 -1.56 5.17 -10.43
CA TYR A 707 -1.94 6.36 -9.66
C TYR A 707 -3.36 6.25 -9.09
N GLN A 708 -4.33 5.72 -9.84
CA GLN A 708 -5.68 5.48 -9.32
C GLN A 708 -5.68 4.44 -8.19
N MET A 709 -4.89 3.36 -8.28
CA MET A 709 -4.70 2.41 -7.19
C MET A 709 -4.13 3.07 -5.93
N TYR A 710 -3.14 3.96 -6.09
CA TYR A 710 -2.63 4.77 -4.97
C TYR A 710 -3.71 5.67 -4.37
N LEU A 711 -4.47 6.40 -5.20
CA LEU A 711 -5.54 7.28 -4.74
C LEU A 711 -6.64 6.51 -3.99
N THR A 712 -7.06 5.35 -4.51
CA THR A 712 -8.00 4.46 -3.83
C THR A 712 -7.43 3.94 -2.51
N LYS A 713 -6.17 3.49 -2.47
CA LYS A 713 -5.48 3.06 -1.25
C LYS A 713 -5.46 4.18 -0.19
N ARG A 714 -5.12 5.41 -0.59
CA ARG A 714 -5.10 6.61 0.26
C ARG A 714 -6.47 6.96 0.81
N ASN A 715 -7.49 6.96 -0.05
CA ASN A 715 -8.87 7.25 0.33
C ASN A 715 -9.42 6.17 1.28
N ASN A 716 -9.13 4.88 1.04
CA ASN A 716 -9.53 3.76 1.90
C ASN A 716 -8.85 3.82 3.28
N ALA A 717 -7.61 4.30 3.36
CA ALA A 717 -6.91 4.55 4.61
C ALA A 717 -7.42 5.80 5.37
N GLY A 718 -8.37 6.56 4.79
CA GLY A 718 -8.86 7.82 5.36
C GLY A 718 -7.82 8.94 5.36
N VAL A 719 -6.72 8.78 4.61
CA VAL A 719 -5.58 9.70 4.66
C VAL A 719 -5.84 10.90 3.77
N LYS A 720 -5.78 12.09 4.36
CA LYS A 720 -5.73 13.36 3.65
C LYS A 720 -4.28 13.84 3.55
N VAL A 721 -3.94 14.50 2.44
CA VAL A 721 -2.61 15.03 2.16
C VAL A 721 -2.67 16.53 1.84
N GLY A 722 -1.56 17.22 2.09
CA GLY A 722 -1.45 18.67 1.94
C GLY A 722 -2.21 19.45 3.03
N PRO A 723 -2.22 20.79 2.95
CA PRO A 723 -2.80 21.62 3.99
C PRO A 723 -4.29 21.38 4.17
N GLN A 724 -4.68 21.15 5.43
CA GLN A 724 -6.08 21.03 5.84
C GLN A 724 -6.59 22.40 6.31
N GLN A 725 -7.69 22.88 5.71
CA GLN A 725 -8.43 24.07 6.15
C GLN A 725 -9.53 23.69 7.14
#